data_AF-A0A1D1ZCC0-F1
#
_entry.id   AF-A0A1D1ZCC0-F1
#
_cell.length_a   1.000
_cell.length_b   1.000
_cell.length_c   1.000
_cell.angle_alpha   90.00
_cell.angle_beta   90.00
_cell.angle_gamma   90.00
#
_symmetry.space_group_name_H-M   'P 1'
#
loop_
_entity.id
_entity.type
_entity.pdbx_description
1 polymer ?
#
loop_
_entity_poly.entity_id
_entity_poly.type
_entity_poly.pdbx_seq_one_letter_code
_entity_poly.pdbx_strand_id
1 'polypeptide(L)'
;MADTQRSSASAGGSEDAKTMCIADGEENIIENPNFEDGLINWSGRGCKILLNDSMGDGKVLPLTGKVFASATERTQNWNGIQQEITGRVQRKLAYEVTAVVRIFGSSNNSDVRATLWVQKPNSREQYIGIANVQATNKDWVQLHGKFLINSNPLRVVIYLEGPPPGVDILLNSFVVKHAEKLPPSPQPDYANVLFGVNIIKNSNLSDGLNEWFPLGPCTLKIENGSPHVLPPMAKDSLGPHESLSGRYIIVTNRTETWMGPAQTITDRLILNVTYQVSAWVRVVSGGSGPQNINVALGVDSQWVNGGQVEVNDKRWHEIGGSFRIEKQPSRVIIYVQGPSSGVDLMVAGLQIFPVDRKSRFKYLKKQTDKVRKQDVVLKFSGSDVSGLFGTFVRVRQIKNSFPFGSCVSRSDIDNEDFVDFFVNNFNWAVFGNELKWYWTEPQRGNFNYADADELLDFCNKYGLVARGHCIFWEVVGAVQSWVQSLNKDDLMSAVQNRLTGLLSRYKDKFRHYDVNNEMLHGSFYQDRLGKDIRSYMFKTGHQLDPSAILFVNDYHVEDGTDPKASPELYIQHILGLQEQGAPVGGIGVQGHIDYPVGPIVCSALDKLGTLGFPIWFTEIDVSAVNENVRADDLEIMLREAYAHPAVEGIMLWGFWELFMSRANAYLVDAEGNINEAGKRYLDLKQEWLSHSHGHIDDKGEFKFRGFHGTYSVEVISLSKKLSQTFVVEKGDSPIEVTINL
;
A
#
# COMPACT_ATOMS: atom_id res chain seq x y z
N MET A 1 64.11 -41.42 -10.28
CA MET A 1 63.25 -40.27 -9.93
C MET A 1 63.46 -39.22 -11.00
N ALA A 2 62.65 -39.33 -12.05
CA ALA A 2 62.53 -38.40 -13.16
C ALA A 2 61.26 -37.55 -12.86
N ASP A 3 61.08 -36.31 -13.31
CA ASP A 3 61.29 -35.87 -14.68
C ASP A 3 61.60 -34.37 -14.82
N THR A 4 62.18 -34.06 -15.97
CA THR A 4 62.72 -32.77 -16.39
C THR A 4 61.93 -32.25 -17.60
N GLN A 5 61.97 -30.94 -17.80
CA GLN A 5 61.55 -30.14 -18.96
C GLN A 5 61.48 -30.85 -20.34
N ARG A 6 60.48 -30.49 -21.18
CA ARG A 6 60.73 -29.95 -22.54
C ARG A 6 59.48 -29.37 -23.24
N SER A 7 59.80 -28.46 -24.15
CA SER A 7 59.00 -27.63 -25.06
C SER A 7 58.17 -28.36 -26.13
N SER A 8 57.14 -27.68 -26.66
CA SER A 8 56.91 -27.61 -28.12
C SER A 8 55.93 -26.49 -28.49
N ALA A 9 56.27 -25.73 -29.53
CA ALA A 9 55.38 -24.78 -30.21
C ALA A 9 55.08 -25.25 -31.64
N SER A 10 53.92 -24.82 -32.12
CA SER A 10 53.48 -24.56 -33.52
C SER A 10 52.57 -25.57 -34.24
N ALA A 11 51.39 -25.03 -34.63
CA ALA A 11 50.81 -24.96 -35.98
C ALA A 11 49.47 -25.70 -36.25
N GLY A 12 48.40 -24.92 -36.53
CA GLY A 12 47.53 -25.13 -37.71
C GLY A 12 46.00 -25.26 -37.51
N GLY A 13 45.24 -24.28 -38.05
CA GLY A 13 43.85 -24.38 -38.57
C GLY A 13 42.70 -24.09 -37.58
N SER A 14 42.10 -22.89 -37.51
CA SER A 14 41.03 -22.29 -38.35
C SER A 14 39.69 -23.05 -38.37
N GLU A 15 38.67 -22.56 -37.66
CA GLU A 15 37.48 -21.91 -38.25
C GLU A 15 36.49 -21.44 -37.17
N ASP A 16 35.84 -20.33 -37.47
CA ASP A 16 35.12 -19.38 -36.62
C ASP A 16 34.00 -19.93 -35.72
N ALA A 17 34.10 -19.59 -34.42
CA ALA A 17 32.94 -19.32 -33.59
C ALA A 17 33.25 -18.06 -32.75
N LYS A 18 32.87 -16.89 -33.28
CA LYS A 18 32.90 -15.63 -32.53
C LYS A 18 31.89 -15.73 -31.38
N THR A 19 32.39 -16.10 -30.21
CA THR A 19 31.74 -15.83 -28.92
C THR A 19 31.73 -14.31 -28.74
N MET A 20 30.56 -13.69 -28.90
CA MET A 20 30.35 -12.32 -28.43
C MET A 20 30.43 -12.33 -26.90
N CYS A 21 31.54 -11.84 -26.36
CA CYS A 21 31.63 -11.41 -24.98
C CYS A 21 30.70 -10.20 -24.80
N ILE A 22 29.59 -10.41 -24.11
CA ILE A 22 28.71 -9.34 -23.64
C ILE A 22 29.46 -8.66 -22.48
N ALA A 23 29.85 -7.40 -22.69
CA ALA A 23 30.35 -6.55 -21.63
C ALA A 23 29.17 -6.01 -20.82
N ASP A 24 29.21 -6.18 -19.51
CA ASP A 24 28.32 -5.55 -18.55
C ASP A 24 28.38 -4.01 -18.62
N GLY A 25 27.22 -3.35 -18.61
CA GLY A 25 27.01 -2.25 -17.64
C GLY A 25 26.75 -0.81 -18.11
N GLU A 26 26.94 -0.40 -19.38
CA GLU A 26 26.80 1.04 -19.74
C GLU A 26 26.06 1.38 -21.05
N GLU A 27 25.62 0.40 -21.84
CA GLU A 27 25.09 0.71 -23.17
C GLU A 27 23.67 1.32 -23.10
N ASN A 28 23.59 2.59 -23.48
CA ASN A 28 22.32 3.22 -23.82
C ASN A 28 21.70 2.50 -25.02
N ILE A 29 20.51 1.94 -24.83
CA ILE A 29 19.81 1.20 -25.89
C ILE A 29 19.17 2.12 -26.93
N ILE A 30 19.09 3.43 -26.67
CA ILE A 30 18.63 4.44 -27.63
C ILE A 30 19.77 4.81 -28.58
N GLU A 31 19.49 4.75 -29.87
CA GLU A 31 20.39 5.22 -30.91
C GLU A 31 20.20 6.72 -31.13
N ASN A 32 21.31 7.40 -31.41
CA ASN A 32 21.35 8.85 -31.66
C ASN A 32 20.56 9.65 -30.59
N PRO A 33 20.91 9.51 -29.29
CA PRO A 33 20.11 10.03 -28.18
C PRO A 33 20.08 11.56 -28.09
N ASN A 34 21.06 12.24 -28.69
CA ASN A 34 21.23 13.70 -28.65
C ASN A 34 21.06 14.35 -30.04
N PHE A 35 20.64 13.58 -31.05
CA PHE A 35 20.37 14.06 -32.41
C PHE A 35 21.57 14.64 -33.17
N GLU A 36 22.80 14.34 -32.76
CA GLU A 36 24.03 14.82 -33.42
C GLU A 36 24.18 14.24 -34.84
N ASP A 37 23.60 13.06 -35.10
CA ASP A 37 23.50 12.46 -36.44
C ASP A 37 22.15 12.78 -37.12
N GLY A 38 21.53 13.91 -36.75
CA GLY A 38 20.23 14.33 -37.23
C GLY A 38 19.08 13.51 -36.65
N LEU A 39 18.09 13.15 -37.47
CA LEU A 39 16.91 12.37 -37.03
C LEU A 39 17.02 10.87 -37.38
N ILE A 40 18.24 10.37 -37.61
CA ILE A 40 18.47 8.94 -37.87
C ILE A 40 17.90 8.12 -36.71
N ASN A 41 17.13 7.08 -37.04
CA ASN A 41 16.41 6.16 -36.15
C ASN A 41 15.24 6.77 -35.35
N TRP A 42 14.95 8.06 -35.54
CA TRP A 42 13.79 8.72 -34.96
C TRP A 42 12.66 8.88 -35.98
N SER A 43 11.42 8.76 -35.51
CA SER A 43 10.24 9.03 -36.33
C SER A 43 9.15 9.73 -35.52
N GLY A 44 8.19 10.34 -36.21
CA GLY A 44 6.99 10.89 -35.59
C GLY A 44 5.87 9.84 -35.50
N ARG A 45 5.23 9.75 -34.34
CA ARG A 45 4.01 8.96 -34.11
C ARG A 45 2.79 9.82 -34.45
N GLY A 46 2.32 9.76 -35.69
CA GLY A 46 1.17 10.55 -36.14
C GLY A 46 1.41 12.06 -36.19
N CYS A 47 2.67 12.49 -36.26
CA CYS A 47 3.09 13.88 -36.37
C CYS A 47 4.39 14.00 -37.19
N LYS A 48 4.83 15.23 -37.47
CA LYS A 48 6.16 15.47 -38.06
C LYS A 48 7.20 15.62 -36.95
N ILE A 49 8.45 15.29 -37.29
CA ILE A 49 9.60 15.61 -36.44
C ILE A 49 10.59 16.47 -37.22
N LEU A 50 11.15 17.48 -36.55
CA LEU A 50 12.12 18.41 -37.11
C LEU A 50 13.35 18.48 -36.21
N LEU A 51 14.51 18.74 -36.81
CA LEU A 51 15.75 19.03 -36.10
C LEU A 51 15.94 20.54 -36.04
N ASN A 52 16.26 21.07 -34.87
CA ASN A 52 16.40 22.50 -34.65
C ASN A 52 17.71 22.79 -33.90
N ASP A 53 18.45 23.81 -34.34
CA ASP A 53 19.53 24.44 -33.58
C ASP A 53 19.01 25.59 -32.71
N SER A 54 17.83 26.14 -33.05
CA SER A 54 17.10 27.16 -32.31
C SER A 54 15.62 27.18 -32.71
N MET A 55 14.74 27.69 -31.84
CA MET A 55 13.30 27.88 -32.14
C MET A 55 12.76 29.16 -31.50
N GLY A 56 11.68 29.71 -32.06
CA GLY A 56 10.99 30.89 -31.53
C GLY A 56 11.84 32.16 -31.55
N ASP A 57 12.49 32.45 -32.68
CA ASP A 57 13.41 33.57 -32.87
C ASP A 57 14.62 33.53 -31.90
N GLY A 58 15.17 32.34 -31.66
CA GLY A 58 16.34 32.14 -30.80
C GLY A 58 16.04 32.09 -29.30
N LYS A 59 14.76 32.11 -28.90
CA LYS A 59 14.36 32.01 -27.47
C LYS A 59 14.48 30.60 -26.89
N VAL A 60 14.51 29.59 -27.76
CA VAL A 60 14.70 28.20 -27.38
C VAL A 60 16.01 27.73 -28.00
N LEU A 61 16.96 27.36 -27.14
CA LEU A 61 18.24 26.77 -27.52
C LEU A 61 18.34 25.36 -26.91
N PRO A 62 19.15 24.46 -27.51
CA PRO A 62 19.48 23.17 -26.91
C PRO A 62 20.01 23.35 -25.50
N LEU A 63 19.60 22.49 -24.56
CA LEU A 63 20.18 22.47 -23.21
C LEU A 63 21.63 21.97 -23.25
N THR A 64 21.84 20.91 -24.02
CA THR A 64 23.14 20.30 -24.31
C THR A 64 23.25 20.02 -25.81
N GLY A 65 24.48 19.85 -26.32
CA GLY A 65 24.73 19.59 -27.73
C GLY A 65 24.48 20.81 -28.63
N LYS A 66 24.37 20.57 -29.95
CA LYS A 66 24.15 21.63 -30.94
C LYS A 66 22.70 21.74 -31.41
N VAL A 67 21.90 20.70 -31.19
CA VAL A 67 20.57 20.56 -31.76
C VAL A 67 19.59 19.90 -30.78
N PHE A 68 18.30 20.00 -31.06
CA PHE A 68 17.24 19.25 -30.41
C PHE A 68 16.15 18.87 -31.42
N ALA A 69 15.39 17.81 -31.14
CA ALA A 69 14.26 17.41 -31.98
C ALA A 69 12.95 18.03 -31.47
N SER A 70 12.02 18.30 -32.39
CA SER A 70 10.67 18.75 -32.08
C SER A 70 9.63 17.89 -32.78
N ALA A 71 8.66 17.36 -32.03
CA ALA A 71 7.45 16.77 -32.59
C ALA A 71 6.39 17.85 -32.81
N THR A 72 6.09 18.15 -34.08
CA THR A 72 5.25 19.26 -34.50
C THR A 72 4.04 18.79 -35.31
N GLU A 73 3.10 19.70 -35.58
CA GLU A 73 1.84 19.38 -36.28
C GLU A 73 1.04 18.27 -35.56
N ARG A 74 1.10 18.25 -34.22
CA ARG A 74 0.39 17.26 -33.39
C ARG A 74 -1.11 17.54 -33.43
N THR A 75 -1.90 16.56 -33.86
CA THR A 75 -3.37 16.67 -33.96
C THR A 75 -4.11 15.92 -32.86
N GLN A 76 -3.40 15.06 -32.13
CA GLN A 76 -3.88 14.26 -31.01
C GLN A 76 -2.85 14.29 -29.87
N ASN A 77 -3.30 14.10 -28.64
CA ASN A 77 -2.43 14.10 -27.47
C ASN A 77 -1.43 12.91 -27.45
N TRP A 78 -1.77 11.79 -28.10
CA TRP A 78 -0.88 10.63 -28.26
C TRP A 78 0.17 10.79 -29.37
N ASN A 79 0.11 11.87 -30.15
CA ASN A 79 1.15 12.13 -31.13
C ASN A 79 2.45 12.55 -30.46
N GLY A 80 3.60 12.18 -31.03
CA GLY A 80 4.90 12.68 -30.56
C GLY A 80 6.10 11.96 -31.19
N ILE A 81 7.28 12.09 -30.59
CA ILE A 81 8.53 11.53 -31.10
C ILE A 81 8.74 10.11 -30.58
N GLN A 82 9.15 9.18 -31.45
CA GLN A 82 9.29 7.75 -31.13
C GLN A 82 10.58 7.13 -31.69
N GLN A 83 11.04 6.05 -31.04
CA GLN A 83 12.07 5.15 -31.54
C GLN A 83 11.65 3.69 -31.31
N GLU A 84 11.84 2.85 -32.33
CA GLU A 84 11.64 1.40 -32.19
C GLU A 84 12.87 0.76 -31.53
N ILE A 85 12.68 0.13 -30.38
CA ILE A 85 13.75 -0.50 -29.59
C ILE A 85 13.68 -2.03 -29.61
N THR A 86 12.93 -2.59 -30.57
CA THR A 86 12.86 -4.04 -30.81
C THR A 86 14.28 -4.63 -30.95
N GLY A 87 14.54 -5.74 -30.25
CA GLY A 87 15.85 -6.41 -30.27
C GLY A 87 16.93 -5.78 -29.38
N ARG A 88 16.69 -4.56 -28.85
CA ARG A 88 17.57 -3.87 -27.90
C ARG A 88 17.05 -3.88 -26.47
N VAL A 89 15.83 -4.35 -26.27
CA VAL A 89 15.25 -4.64 -24.96
C VAL A 89 15.27 -6.13 -24.68
N GLN A 90 15.64 -6.48 -23.45
CA GLN A 90 15.65 -7.84 -22.94
C GLN A 90 14.48 -8.05 -21.99
N ARG A 91 13.92 -9.26 -22.04
CA ARG A 91 12.84 -9.70 -21.17
C ARG A 91 13.32 -9.78 -19.71
N LYS A 92 12.47 -9.41 -18.75
CA LYS A 92 12.73 -9.46 -17.30
C LYS A 92 13.93 -8.65 -16.82
N LEU A 93 14.35 -7.66 -17.60
CA LEU A 93 15.44 -6.76 -17.25
C LEU A 93 14.86 -5.35 -17.11
N ALA A 94 15.15 -4.70 -15.99
CA ALA A 94 14.63 -3.36 -15.75
C ALA A 94 15.46 -2.32 -16.52
N TYR A 95 14.78 -1.35 -17.12
CA TYR A 95 15.38 -0.24 -17.82
C TYR A 95 14.97 1.07 -17.17
N GLU A 96 15.92 1.99 -17.08
CA GLU A 96 15.71 3.36 -16.66
C GLU A 96 15.69 4.28 -17.88
N VAL A 97 14.69 5.16 -17.92
CA VAL A 97 14.45 6.12 -19.00
C VAL A 97 14.67 7.50 -18.45
N THR A 98 15.50 8.28 -19.14
CA THR A 98 15.69 9.71 -18.87
C THR A 98 15.53 10.50 -20.16
N ALA A 99 14.61 11.46 -20.18
CA ALA A 99 14.39 12.35 -21.30
C ALA A 99 14.38 13.81 -20.85
N VAL A 100 15.06 14.69 -21.59
CA VAL A 100 15.07 16.13 -21.31
C VAL A 100 14.11 16.81 -22.29
N VAL A 101 12.99 17.30 -21.76
CA VAL A 101 11.85 17.75 -22.54
C VAL A 101 11.47 19.19 -22.24
N ARG A 102 10.85 19.85 -23.23
CA ARG A 102 10.23 21.18 -23.12
C ARG A 102 9.01 21.19 -24.05
N ILE A 103 8.06 22.10 -23.84
CA ILE A 103 6.93 22.28 -24.76
C ILE A 103 7.02 23.63 -25.49
N PHE A 104 6.40 23.71 -26.66
CA PHE A 104 6.31 24.97 -27.42
C PHE A 104 4.90 25.15 -28.02
N GLY A 105 4.45 26.39 -28.18
CA GLY A 105 3.10 26.70 -28.69
C GLY A 105 1.99 26.82 -27.62
N SER A 106 2.31 26.68 -26.33
CA SER A 106 1.40 26.92 -25.20
C SER A 106 2.06 27.76 -24.11
N SER A 107 1.30 28.59 -23.41
CA SER A 107 1.74 29.31 -22.20
C SER A 107 1.43 28.55 -20.90
N ASN A 108 0.62 27.50 -20.97
CA ASN A 108 0.19 26.71 -19.83
C ASN A 108 1.10 25.49 -19.68
N ASN A 109 1.31 25.05 -18.44
CA ASN A 109 1.98 23.80 -18.16
C ASN A 109 1.19 22.64 -18.78
N SER A 110 1.90 21.61 -19.23
CA SER A 110 1.27 20.41 -19.78
C SER A 110 2.07 19.17 -19.43
N ASP A 111 1.36 18.06 -19.24
CA ASP A 111 1.98 16.75 -19.06
C ASP A 111 2.72 16.34 -20.33
N VAL A 112 4.00 16.02 -20.21
CA VAL A 112 4.73 15.19 -21.17
C VAL A 112 4.93 13.83 -20.54
N ARG A 113 4.64 12.77 -21.30
CA ARG A 113 4.66 11.37 -20.83
C ARG A 113 5.57 10.55 -21.71
N ALA A 114 6.30 9.62 -21.11
CA ALA A 114 6.98 8.56 -21.84
C ALA A 114 6.15 7.27 -21.74
N THR A 115 5.91 6.64 -22.88
CA THR A 115 5.06 5.46 -22.98
C THR A 115 5.74 4.41 -23.85
N LEU A 116 5.62 3.15 -23.44
CA LEU A 116 6.01 1.98 -24.23
C LEU A 116 4.78 1.42 -24.93
N TRP A 117 4.86 1.24 -26.23
CA TRP A 117 3.93 0.43 -27.00
C TRP A 117 4.57 -0.92 -27.30
N VAL A 118 3.91 -1.99 -26.86
CA VAL A 118 4.39 -3.37 -26.96
C VAL A 118 3.39 -4.19 -27.76
N GLN A 119 3.84 -4.78 -28.86
CA GLN A 119 3.06 -5.72 -29.64
C GLN A 119 3.47 -7.16 -29.33
N LYS A 120 2.52 -7.99 -28.90
CA LYS A 120 2.74 -9.40 -28.56
C LYS A 120 2.56 -10.32 -29.80
N PRO A 121 3.07 -11.56 -29.76
CA PRO A 121 2.93 -12.54 -30.85
C PRO A 121 1.48 -12.85 -31.27
N ASN A 122 0.52 -12.69 -30.37
CA ASN A 122 -0.91 -12.85 -30.64
C ASN A 122 -1.58 -11.57 -31.18
N SER A 123 -0.79 -10.59 -31.63
CA SER A 123 -1.22 -9.26 -32.08
C SER A 123 -1.89 -8.40 -31.00
N ARG A 124 -1.91 -8.81 -29.73
CA ARG A 124 -2.39 -7.97 -28.63
C ARG A 124 -1.39 -6.83 -28.42
N GLU A 125 -1.91 -5.61 -28.36
CA GLU A 125 -1.13 -4.42 -28.05
C GLU A 125 -1.24 -4.11 -26.55
N GLN A 126 -0.15 -3.59 -25.99
CA GLN A 126 -0.08 -3.12 -24.62
C GLN A 126 0.61 -1.76 -24.58
N TYR A 127 0.07 -0.86 -23.77
CA TYR A 127 0.61 0.48 -23.55
C TYR A 127 1.07 0.55 -22.08
N ILE A 128 2.36 0.80 -21.85
CA ILE A 128 2.96 0.86 -20.52
C ILE A 128 3.44 2.29 -20.30
N GLY A 129 2.77 3.03 -19.41
CA GLY A 129 3.24 4.35 -18.99
C GLY A 129 4.53 4.20 -18.18
N ILE A 130 5.56 4.97 -18.54
CA ILE A 130 6.88 4.90 -17.91
C ILE A 130 7.03 6.02 -16.88
N ALA A 131 6.75 7.25 -17.29
CA ALA A 131 6.80 8.43 -16.43
C ALA A 131 6.01 9.60 -17.05
N ASN A 132 5.70 10.59 -16.21
CA ASN A 132 5.14 11.86 -16.62
C ASN A 132 5.90 13.02 -15.95
N VAL A 133 5.91 14.19 -16.60
CA VAL A 133 6.45 15.43 -16.03
C VAL A 133 5.63 16.62 -16.51
N GLN A 134 5.44 17.61 -15.63
CA GLN A 134 4.85 18.89 -16.01
C GLN A 134 5.91 19.74 -16.72
N ALA A 135 5.77 19.87 -18.04
CA ALA A 135 6.66 20.69 -18.86
C ALA A 135 6.06 22.09 -19.11
N THR A 136 6.94 23.07 -19.32
CA THR A 136 6.57 24.45 -19.63
C THR A 136 7.24 24.91 -20.92
N ASN A 137 6.84 26.08 -21.40
CA ASN A 137 7.51 26.73 -22.52
C ASN A 137 8.75 27.54 -22.13
N LYS A 138 9.19 27.50 -20.88
CA LYS A 138 10.32 28.30 -20.36
C LYS A 138 11.58 27.48 -20.18
N ASP A 139 11.47 26.36 -19.49
CA ASP A 139 12.61 25.60 -19.02
C ASP A 139 12.62 24.18 -19.57
N TRP A 140 13.81 23.63 -19.76
CA TRP A 140 14.00 22.21 -19.99
C TRP A 140 13.81 21.45 -18.67
N VAL A 141 12.99 20.41 -18.68
CA VAL A 141 12.72 19.57 -17.51
C VAL A 141 13.07 18.12 -17.81
N GLN A 142 13.53 17.41 -16.78
CA GLN A 142 13.87 16.00 -16.91
C GLN A 142 12.65 15.14 -16.57
N LEU A 143 12.27 14.27 -17.52
CA LEU A 143 11.39 13.13 -17.30
C LEU A 143 12.25 11.92 -16.96
N HIS A 144 11.88 11.18 -15.91
CA HIS A 144 12.61 10.01 -15.46
C HIS A 144 11.65 8.92 -14.99
N GLY A 145 11.89 7.67 -15.41
CA GLY A 145 11.05 6.52 -15.01
C GLY A 145 11.71 5.19 -15.31
N LYS A 146 11.05 4.09 -14.94
CA LYS A 146 11.54 2.73 -15.17
C LYS A 146 10.48 1.90 -15.86
N PHE A 147 10.91 0.93 -16.66
CA PHE A 147 10.03 -0.08 -17.24
C PHE A 147 10.72 -1.43 -17.31
N LEU A 148 9.91 -2.48 -17.46
CA LEU A 148 10.36 -3.83 -17.70
C LEU A 148 9.35 -4.53 -18.62
N ILE A 149 9.82 -5.47 -19.44
CA ILE A 149 8.98 -6.27 -20.33
C ILE A 149 9.00 -7.73 -19.88
N ASN A 150 7.82 -8.26 -19.53
CA ASN A 150 7.67 -9.64 -19.05
C ASN A 150 7.44 -10.66 -20.15
N SER A 151 6.93 -10.26 -21.32
CA SER A 151 6.63 -11.15 -22.44
C SER A 151 7.75 -11.13 -23.48
N ASN A 152 7.68 -12.02 -24.47
CA ASN A 152 8.52 -11.91 -25.68
C ASN A 152 7.79 -11.04 -26.71
N PRO A 153 8.14 -9.75 -26.85
CA PRO A 153 7.44 -8.87 -27.77
C PRO A 153 7.85 -9.15 -29.22
N LEU A 154 6.90 -9.02 -30.15
CA LEU A 154 7.23 -8.92 -31.58
C LEU A 154 7.83 -7.56 -31.91
N ARG A 155 7.31 -6.51 -31.25
CA ARG A 155 7.71 -5.14 -31.53
C ARG A 155 7.59 -4.28 -30.28
N VAL A 156 8.56 -3.40 -30.09
CA VAL A 156 8.60 -2.47 -28.95
C VAL A 156 8.96 -1.08 -29.44
N VAL A 157 8.10 -0.11 -29.15
CA VAL A 157 8.31 1.30 -29.50
C VAL A 157 8.20 2.13 -28.24
N ILE A 158 9.21 2.96 -27.97
CA ILE A 158 9.16 3.96 -26.91
C ILE A 158 8.88 5.32 -27.54
N TYR A 159 8.00 6.10 -26.93
CA TYR A 159 7.61 7.40 -27.47
C TYR A 159 7.22 8.40 -26.39
N LEU A 160 7.28 9.69 -26.74
CA LEU A 160 6.77 10.78 -25.91
C LEU A 160 5.39 11.24 -26.40
N GLU A 161 4.51 11.55 -25.47
CA GLU A 161 3.14 12.05 -25.74
C GLU A 161 2.68 13.00 -24.63
N GLY A 162 1.42 13.45 -24.64
CA GLY A 162 0.78 14.06 -23.48
C GLY A 162 0.16 15.44 -23.73
N PRO A 163 0.92 16.47 -24.17
CA PRO A 163 0.38 17.82 -24.24
C PRO A 163 -0.79 17.90 -25.24
N PRO A 164 -1.72 18.87 -25.07
CA PRO A 164 -2.87 19.01 -25.97
C PRO A 164 -2.48 19.10 -27.45
N PRO A 165 -3.40 18.74 -28.38
CA PRO A 165 -3.21 18.98 -29.80
C PRO A 165 -2.76 20.43 -30.10
N GLY A 166 -1.82 20.59 -31.03
CA GLY A 166 -1.23 21.88 -31.39
C GLY A 166 -0.07 22.37 -30.52
N VAL A 167 0.24 21.69 -29.41
CA VAL A 167 1.42 21.98 -28.58
C VAL A 167 2.57 21.07 -29.00
N ASP A 168 3.72 21.61 -29.35
CA ASP A 168 4.88 20.83 -29.78
C ASP A 168 5.62 20.24 -28.57
N ILE A 169 6.17 19.02 -28.73
CA ILE A 169 7.06 18.40 -27.76
C ILE A 169 8.50 18.57 -28.25
N LEU A 170 9.33 19.23 -27.45
CA LEU A 170 10.75 19.39 -27.72
C LEU A 170 11.53 18.36 -26.89
N LEU A 171 12.55 17.75 -27.49
CA LEU A 171 13.37 16.72 -26.90
C LEU A 171 14.86 17.03 -27.15
N ASN A 172 15.61 17.34 -26.10
CA ASN A 172 17.04 17.61 -26.21
C ASN A 172 17.88 16.33 -26.13
N SER A 173 17.51 15.41 -25.23
CA SER A 173 18.18 14.12 -25.09
C SER A 173 17.22 13.03 -24.65
N PHE A 174 17.41 11.79 -25.11
CA PHE A 174 16.65 10.62 -24.67
C PHE A 174 17.58 9.43 -24.44
N VAL A 175 17.64 8.96 -23.20
CA VAL A 175 18.53 7.88 -22.77
C VAL A 175 17.70 6.76 -22.17
N VAL A 176 17.99 5.52 -22.55
CA VAL A 176 17.45 4.32 -21.91
C VAL A 176 18.61 3.37 -21.61
N LYS A 177 18.81 3.03 -20.35
CA LYS A 177 19.87 2.13 -19.90
C LYS A 177 19.29 1.06 -19.00
N HIS A 178 20.06 0.01 -18.73
CA HIS A 178 19.70 -0.91 -17.65
C HIS A 178 19.57 -0.13 -16.34
N ALA A 179 18.51 -0.41 -15.59
CA ALA A 179 18.32 0.20 -14.29
C ALA A 179 19.41 -0.34 -13.34
N GLU A 180 20.10 0.57 -12.66
CA GLU A 180 21.12 0.17 -11.69
C GLU A 180 20.47 -0.59 -10.53
N LYS A 181 21.06 -1.75 -10.18
CA LYS A 181 20.70 -2.47 -8.96
C LYS A 181 21.29 -1.72 -7.78
N LEU A 182 20.44 -1.01 -7.05
CA LEU A 182 20.85 -0.36 -5.82
C LEU A 182 21.33 -1.43 -4.83
N PRO A 183 22.45 -1.18 -4.12
CA PRO A 183 22.86 -2.09 -3.05
C PRO A 183 21.79 -2.12 -1.95
N PRO A 184 21.68 -3.23 -1.20
CA PRO A 184 20.76 -3.33 -0.07
C PRO A 184 20.92 -2.15 0.89
N SER A 185 19.80 -1.65 1.42
CA SER A 185 19.85 -0.51 2.34
C SER A 185 20.53 -0.92 3.65
N PRO A 186 21.39 -0.07 4.24
CA PRO A 186 21.96 -0.37 5.54
C PRO A 186 20.86 -0.49 6.59
N GLN A 187 21.00 -1.46 7.50
CA GLN A 187 20.10 -1.61 8.62
C GLN A 187 20.19 -0.37 9.52
N PRO A 188 19.06 0.25 9.90
CA PRO A 188 19.07 1.36 10.84
C PRO A 188 19.70 0.96 12.18
N ASP A 189 20.51 1.85 12.76
CA ASP A 189 21.10 1.65 14.07
C ASP A 189 20.12 2.03 15.18
N TYR A 190 19.64 1.02 15.90
CA TYR A 190 18.73 1.17 17.03
C TYR A 190 19.40 0.98 18.41
N ALA A 191 20.74 0.86 18.48
CA ALA A 191 21.45 0.46 19.70
C ALA A 191 21.22 1.42 20.88
N ASN A 192 21.07 2.72 20.60
CA ASN A 192 20.91 3.77 21.61
C ASN A 192 19.46 4.24 21.79
N VAL A 193 18.48 3.54 21.21
CA VAL A 193 17.07 3.94 21.31
C VAL A 193 16.51 3.58 22.69
N LEU A 194 16.11 4.60 23.44
CA LEU A 194 15.38 4.43 24.70
C LEU A 194 13.88 4.36 24.41
N PHE A 195 13.39 3.14 24.19
CA PHE A 195 11.97 2.91 23.91
C PHE A 195 11.07 3.30 25.08
N GLY A 196 9.89 3.86 24.75
CA GLY A 196 8.91 4.29 25.75
C GLY A 196 9.28 5.53 26.57
N VAL A 197 10.44 6.16 26.32
CA VAL A 197 10.83 7.39 27.00
C VAL A 197 10.29 8.60 26.24
N ASN A 198 9.50 9.44 26.94
CA ASN A 198 8.94 10.65 26.36
C ASN A 198 10.04 11.69 26.05
N ILE A 199 10.12 12.13 24.79
CA ILE A 199 11.08 13.15 24.32
C ILE A 199 10.60 14.59 24.61
N ILE A 200 9.32 14.77 24.95
CA ILE A 200 8.77 16.04 25.38
C ILE A 200 9.22 16.31 26.81
N LYS A 201 9.87 17.46 27.02
CA LYS A 201 10.30 17.87 28.36
C LYS A 201 9.16 18.55 29.10
N ASN A 202 9.14 18.40 30.42
CA ASN A 202 8.13 19.04 31.26
C ASN A 202 6.68 18.79 30.77
N SER A 203 6.40 17.58 30.24
CA SER A 203 5.06 17.22 29.73
C SER A 203 4.00 17.13 30.82
N ASN A 204 4.43 16.86 32.07
CA ASN A 204 3.61 16.92 33.28
C ASN A 204 3.43 18.34 33.85
N LEU A 205 4.05 19.36 33.24
CA LEU A 205 3.94 20.78 33.64
C LEU A 205 4.33 21.02 35.11
N SER A 206 5.26 20.21 35.65
CA SER A 206 5.71 20.31 37.04
C SER A 206 6.56 21.54 37.31
N ASP A 207 7.23 22.06 36.28
CA ASP A 207 8.12 23.21 36.34
C ASP A 207 7.59 24.39 35.50
N GLY A 208 6.30 24.71 35.69
CA GLY A 208 5.65 25.78 34.92
C GLY A 208 5.69 25.52 33.41
N LEU A 209 5.87 26.58 32.62
CA LEU A 209 6.00 26.52 31.15
C LEU A 209 7.45 26.31 30.69
N ASN A 210 8.37 25.86 31.57
CA ASN A 210 9.75 25.61 31.17
C ASN A 210 9.79 24.65 29.96
N GLU A 211 10.67 24.93 28.99
CA GLU A 211 10.78 24.32 27.66
C GLU A 211 9.65 24.60 26.65
N TRP A 212 8.50 25.12 27.10
CA TRP A 212 7.36 25.45 26.24
C TRP A 212 7.39 26.92 25.80
N PHE A 213 7.13 27.17 24.52
CA PHE A 213 6.98 28.54 23.99
C PHE A 213 5.75 28.66 23.10
N PRO A 214 5.13 29.85 23.01
CA PRO A 214 4.07 30.10 22.04
C PRO A 214 4.65 30.14 20.62
N LEU A 215 4.10 29.34 19.72
CA LEU A 215 4.34 29.48 18.29
C LEU A 215 3.37 30.52 17.74
N GLY A 216 3.89 31.72 17.43
CA GLY A 216 3.09 32.87 17.02
C GLY A 216 2.61 33.73 18.20
N PRO A 217 1.91 34.85 17.93
CA PRO A 217 1.43 35.79 18.94
C PRO A 217 0.20 35.28 19.73
N CYS A 218 0.29 34.11 20.36
CA CYS A 218 -0.72 33.57 21.28
C CYS A 218 -0.23 33.58 22.73
N THR A 219 -1.14 33.39 23.68
CA THR A 219 -0.82 33.35 25.12
C THR A 219 -0.90 31.92 25.66
N LEU A 220 0.14 31.46 26.38
CA LEU A 220 0.13 30.18 27.09
C LEU A 220 -0.03 30.41 28.59
N LYS A 221 -0.92 29.66 29.24
CA LYS A 221 -1.06 29.61 30.71
C LYS A 221 -1.25 28.18 31.17
N ILE A 222 -0.96 27.91 32.45
CA ILE A 222 -1.17 26.60 33.06
C ILE A 222 -2.38 26.67 33.98
N GLU A 223 -3.27 25.69 33.83
CA GLU A 223 -4.46 25.50 34.65
C GLU A 223 -4.61 24.03 35.08
N ASN A 224 -5.59 23.73 35.93
CA ASN A 224 -5.89 22.39 36.45
C ASN A 224 -7.24 21.88 35.94
N GLY A 225 -7.39 20.56 35.85
CA GLY A 225 -8.65 19.90 35.43
C GLY A 225 -8.51 19.01 34.20
N SER A 226 -7.28 18.61 33.85
CA SER A 226 -7.04 17.57 32.84
C SER A 226 -7.11 16.17 33.45
N PRO A 227 -7.24 15.11 32.62
CA PRO A 227 -7.19 13.74 33.11
C PRO A 227 -5.87 13.41 33.83
N HIS A 228 -5.94 12.64 34.91
CA HIS A 228 -4.78 12.11 35.62
C HIS A 228 -4.22 10.82 35.01
N VAL A 229 -4.85 10.30 33.96
CA VAL A 229 -4.46 9.08 33.26
C VAL A 229 -3.82 9.43 31.93
N LEU A 230 -2.87 8.61 31.47
CA LEU A 230 -2.37 8.73 30.10
C LEU A 230 -3.51 8.49 29.11
N PRO A 231 -3.43 9.11 27.92
CA PRO A 231 -4.31 8.71 26.84
C PRO A 231 -4.19 7.20 26.56
N PRO A 232 -5.31 6.49 26.28
CA PRO A 232 -5.35 5.04 26.10
C PRO A 232 -4.27 4.45 25.18
N MET A 233 -4.04 5.03 23.99
CA MET A 233 -3.06 4.49 23.03
C MET A 233 -1.62 4.59 23.56
N ALA A 234 -1.29 5.65 24.32
CA ALA A 234 0.00 5.74 25.00
C ALA A 234 0.11 4.73 26.14
N LYS A 235 -0.95 4.57 26.93
CA LYS A 235 -0.98 3.59 28.03
C LYS A 235 -0.76 2.16 27.53
N ASP A 236 -1.35 1.78 26.39
CA ASP A 236 -1.18 0.45 25.80
C ASP A 236 0.25 0.19 25.30
N SER A 237 1.00 1.26 25.03
CA SER A 237 2.39 1.19 24.58
C SER A 237 3.38 1.18 25.75
N LEU A 238 3.10 2.00 26.77
CA LEU A 238 4.00 2.23 27.90
C LEU A 238 3.73 1.29 29.07
N GLY A 239 2.55 0.69 29.14
CA GLY A 239 2.12 -0.14 30.27
C GLY A 239 1.88 0.69 31.54
N PRO A 240 2.12 0.13 32.74
CA PRO A 240 2.00 0.87 34.00
C PRO A 240 2.89 2.12 34.03
N HIS A 241 2.30 3.27 34.33
CA HIS A 241 2.96 4.57 34.28
C HIS A 241 2.53 5.46 35.46
N GLU A 242 3.30 6.52 35.73
CA GLU A 242 2.95 7.50 36.77
C GLU A 242 1.74 8.36 36.37
N SER A 243 0.84 8.64 37.32
CA SER A 243 -0.31 9.51 37.07
C SER A 243 0.12 10.87 36.53
N LEU A 244 -0.63 11.37 35.53
CA LEU A 244 -0.46 12.74 35.05
C LEU A 244 -0.80 13.74 36.15
N SER A 245 -0.21 14.93 36.06
CA SER A 245 -0.35 15.96 37.10
C SER A 245 -1.74 16.57 37.24
N GLY A 246 -2.64 16.35 36.27
CA GLY A 246 -3.95 17.01 36.19
C GLY A 246 -3.88 18.48 35.72
N ARG A 247 -2.69 18.95 35.33
CA ARG A 247 -2.48 20.28 34.73
C ARG A 247 -2.58 20.23 33.20
N TYR A 248 -2.92 21.36 32.60
CA TYR A 248 -2.91 21.56 31.15
C TYR A 248 -2.39 22.94 30.77
N ILE A 249 -1.91 23.07 29.53
CA ILE A 249 -1.65 24.36 28.89
C ILE A 249 -2.95 24.83 28.23
N ILE A 250 -3.43 26.01 28.61
CA ILE A 250 -4.46 26.74 27.85
C ILE A 250 -3.79 27.75 26.93
N VAL A 251 -4.27 27.79 25.69
CA VAL A 251 -3.77 28.63 24.62
C VAL A 251 -4.89 29.58 24.24
N THR A 252 -4.68 30.87 24.43
CA THR A 252 -5.66 31.92 24.12
C THR A 252 -5.09 32.97 23.17
N ASN A 253 -5.95 33.87 22.69
CA ASN A 253 -5.59 34.93 21.74
C ASN A 253 -5.00 34.40 20.42
N ARG A 254 -5.47 33.24 19.96
CA ARG A 254 -5.04 32.63 18.68
C ARG A 254 -5.74 33.34 17.54
N THR A 255 -5.00 33.95 16.62
CA THR A 255 -5.55 34.57 15.40
C THR A 255 -5.38 33.71 14.15
N GLU A 256 -4.61 32.63 14.23
CA GLU A 256 -4.40 31.68 13.14
C GLU A 256 -4.42 30.24 13.66
N THR A 257 -4.72 29.29 12.79
CA THR A 257 -4.88 27.87 13.16
C THR A 257 -3.58 27.21 13.61
N TRP A 258 -2.43 27.63 13.07
CA TRP A 258 -1.11 27.08 13.40
C TRP A 258 -0.56 27.55 14.75
N MET A 259 -1.19 28.54 15.41
CA MET A 259 -0.72 29.07 16.69
C MET A 259 -0.99 28.11 17.84
N GLY A 260 0.01 27.88 18.70
CA GLY A 260 -0.13 26.98 19.84
C GLY A 260 1.15 26.74 20.64
N PRO A 261 1.13 25.80 21.60
CA PRO A 261 2.28 25.49 22.44
C PRO A 261 3.27 24.64 21.66
N ALA A 262 4.56 24.95 21.77
CA ALA A 262 5.62 24.31 21.00
C ALA A 262 6.87 23.98 21.83
N GLN A 263 7.64 22.99 21.37
CA GLN A 263 9.00 22.68 21.82
C GLN A 263 9.93 22.42 20.63
N THR A 264 11.22 22.71 20.77
CA THR A 264 12.24 22.25 19.82
C THR A 264 12.75 20.88 20.26
N ILE A 265 12.71 19.89 19.37
CA ILE A 265 13.03 18.48 19.68
C ILE A 265 14.18 17.91 18.83
N THR A 266 14.90 18.76 18.11
CA THR A 266 15.89 18.35 17.08
C THR A 266 16.91 17.35 17.62
N ASP A 267 17.51 17.64 18.77
CA ASP A 267 18.58 16.82 19.36
C ASP A 267 18.06 15.58 20.11
N ARG A 268 16.75 15.32 20.07
CA ARG A 268 16.06 14.23 20.78
C ARG A 268 15.53 13.16 19.84
N LEU A 269 15.75 13.34 18.53
CA LEU A 269 15.28 12.47 17.48
C LEU A 269 16.39 11.53 17.00
N ILE A 270 16.01 10.30 16.69
CA ILE A 270 16.86 9.29 16.08
C ILE A 270 16.28 8.98 14.71
N LEU A 271 17.13 8.98 13.68
CA LEU A 271 16.70 8.75 12.30
C LEU A 271 16.11 7.34 12.14
N ASN A 272 15.12 7.21 11.26
CA ASN A 272 14.45 5.95 10.92
C ASN A 272 13.73 5.25 12.08
N VAL A 273 13.57 5.92 13.23
CA VAL A 273 12.76 5.46 14.36
C VAL A 273 11.35 6.03 14.23
N THR A 274 10.33 5.17 14.35
CA THR A 274 8.94 5.63 14.48
C THR A 274 8.68 6.12 15.88
N TYR A 275 8.14 7.33 15.97
CA TYR A 275 7.65 7.92 17.20
C TYR A 275 6.13 7.85 17.23
N GLN A 276 5.59 7.40 18.36
CA GLN A 276 4.17 7.53 18.63
C GLN A 276 3.90 8.88 19.27
N VAL A 277 2.82 9.52 18.85
CA VAL A 277 2.30 10.78 19.40
C VAL A 277 0.99 10.50 20.11
N SER A 278 0.86 11.05 21.32
CA SER A 278 -0.37 10.93 22.07
C SER A 278 -0.59 12.13 23.00
N ALA A 279 -1.79 12.68 23.04
CA ALA A 279 -2.10 13.82 23.91
C ALA A 279 -3.58 13.85 24.29
N TRP A 280 -3.89 14.47 25.43
CA TRP A 280 -5.24 14.93 25.72
C TRP A 280 -5.43 16.35 25.20
N VAL A 281 -6.50 16.56 24.44
CA VAL A 281 -6.89 17.88 23.93
C VAL A 281 -8.36 18.18 24.19
N ARG A 282 -8.67 19.47 24.29
CA ARG A 282 -10.02 19.97 24.48
C ARG A 282 -10.14 21.39 23.94
N VAL A 283 -11.31 21.75 23.43
CA VAL A 283 -11.63 23.13 23.02
C VAL A 283 -12.48 23.83 24.09
N VAL A 284 -12.28 25.14 24.26
CA VAL A 284 -13.17 26.00 25.06
C VAL A 284 -14.20 26.63 24.12
N SER A 285 -15.41 26.87 24.61
CA SER A 285 -16.53 27.41 23.81
C SER A 285 -16.13 28.62 22.96
N GLY A 286 -16.41 28.55 21.65
CA GLY A 286 -16.10 29.59 20.67
C GLY A 286 -16.28 29.19 19.20
N GLY A 287 -16.25 27.89 18.87
CA GLY A 287 -16.45 27.39 17.50
C GLY A 287 -17.89 26.96 17.18
N SER A 288 -18.38 27.30 15.99
CA SER A 288 -19.64 26.75 15.44
C SER A 288 -19.33 25.49 14.63
N GLY A 289 -19.38 24.32 15.25
CA GLY A 289 -19.21 23.02 14.60
C GLY A 289 -17.93 22.26 14.97
N PRO A 290 -17.65 21.13 14.29
CA PRO A 290 -16.49 20.29 14.56
C PRO A 290 -15.17 21.05 14.42
N GLN A 291 -14.21 20.74 15.29
CA GLN A 291 -12.92 21.41 15.39
C GLN A 291 -11.79 20.41 15.23
N ASN A 292 -10.96 20.55 14.20
CA ASN A 292 -9.76 19.72 14.06
C ASN A 292 -8.63 20.25 14.94
N ILE A 293 -8.03 19.37 15.74
CA ILE A 293 -6.83 19.64 16.54
C ILE A 293 -5.76 18.66 16.10
N ASN A 294 -4.54 19.16 15.95
CA ASN A 294 -3.44 18.42 15.37
C ASN A 294 -2.14 18.65 16.13
N VAL A 295 -1.37 17.58 16.33
CA VAL A 295 0.04 17.68 16.70
C VAL A 295 0.84 17.70 15.40
N ALA A 296 1.57 18.78 15.16
CA ALA A 296 2.35 19.02 13.95
C ALA A 296 3.84 19.15 14.24
N LEU A 297 4.64 18.81 13.24
CA LEU A 297 6.08 19.06 13.23
C LEU A 297 6.41 20.05 12.11
N GLY A 298 7.24 21.05 12.42
CA GLY A 298 7.97 21.85 11.45
C GLY A 298 9.39 21.31 11.32
N VAL A 299 9.68 20.59 10.24
CA VAL A 299 10.97 19.96 9.92
C VAL A 299 11.64 20.78 8.82
N ASP A 300 12.64 21.59 9.15
CA ASP A 300 13.29 22.50 8.19
C ASP A 300 12.29 23.33 7.36
N SER A 301 11.28 23.86 8.07
CA SER A 301 10.14 24.62 7.51
C SER A 301 9.15 23.83 6.67
N GLN A 302 9.28 22.50 6.58
CA GLN A 302 8.27 21.61 6.03
C GLN A 302 7.31 21.13 7.11
N TRP A 303 6.02 21.15 6.81
CA TRP A 303 4.98 20.67 7.71
C TRP A 303 4.88 19.15 7.62
N VAL A 304 4.88 18.48 8.77
CA VAL A 304 4.65 17.05 8.90
C VAL A 304 3.54 16.82 9.93
N ASN A 305 2.57 15.99 9.55
CA ASN A 305 1.51 15.58 10.45
C ASN A 305 2.04 14.60 11.50
N GLY A 306 1.79 14.86 12.79
CA GLY A 306 2.10 13.93 13.88
C GLY A 306 0.88 13.23 14.47
N GLY A 307 -0.33 13.53 14.01
CA GLY A 307 -1.58 12.97 14.53
C GLY A 307 -2.64 14.04 14.80
N GLN A 308 -3.90 13.66 14.71
CA GLN A 308 -5.00 14.61 14.86
C GLN A 308 -6.31 13.98 15.32
N VAL A 309 -7.23 14.83 15.73
CA VAL A 309 -8.57 14.45 16.15
C VAL A 309 -9.56 15.55 15.84
N GLU A 310 -10.75 15.17 15.38
CA GLU A 310 -11.89 16.07 15.29
C GLU A 310 -12.64 16.09 16.64
N VAL A 311 -12.85 17.29 17.17
CA VAL A 311 -13.56 17.52 18.44
C VAL A 311 -14.86 18.25 18.17
N ASN A 312 -15.98 17.66 18.60
CA ASN A 312 -17.32 18.23 18.42
C ASN A 312 -18.04 18.53 19.74
N ASP A 313 -17.39 18.28 20.88
CA ASP A 313 -17.97 18.50 22.21
C ASP A 313 -16.95 19.08 23.20
N LYS A 314 -17.37 19.25 24.46
CA LYS A 314 -16.56 19.86 25.53
C LYS A 314 -15.78 18.84 26.37
N ARG A 315 -15.60 17.60 25.94
CA ARG A 315 -14.82 16.57 26.66
C ARG A 315 -13.35 16.60 26.25
N TRP A 316 -12.53 15.92 27.04
CA TRP A 316 -11.15 15.63 26.66
C TRP A 316 -11.14 14.51 25.61
N HIS A 317 -10.42 14.74 24.52
CA HIS A 317 -10.23 13.79 23.44
C HIS A 317 -8.77 13.40 23.36
N GLU A 318 -8.52 12.16 23.00
CA GLU A 318 -7.18 11.67 22.72
C GLU A 318 -6.82 12.01 21.28
N ILE A 319 -5.64 12.61 21.07
CA ILE A 319 -4.94 12.56 19.78
C ILE A 319 -4.07 11.32 19.77
N GLY A 320 -4.12 10.55 18.70
CA GLY A 320 -3.13 9.53 18.36
C GLY A 320 -2.55 9.80 16.98
N GLY A 321 -1.25 9.61 16.83
CA GLY A 321 -0.61 9.59 15.54
C GLY A 321 0.83 9.17 15.64
N SER A 322 1.56 9.35 14.55
CA SER A 322 2.95 8.93 14.47
C SER A 322 3.71 9.72 13.43
N PHE A 323 5.03 9.70 13.56
CA PHE A 323 5.92 10.24 12.54
C PHE A 323 7.27 9.53 12.57
N ARG A 324 8.05 9.74 11.52
CA ARG A 324 9.45 9.34 11.40
C ARG A 324 10.24 10.43 10.70
N ILE A 325 11.50 10.61 11.11
CA ILE A 325 12.46 11.46 10.41
C ILE A 325 13.51 10.57 9.76
N GLU A 326 13.65 10.64 8.44
CA GLU A 326 14.52 9.75 7.67
C GLU A 326 15.83 10.41 7.24
N LYS A 327 15.86 11.74 7.24
CA LYS A 327 17.03 12.56 6.88
C LYS A 327 17.35 13.50 8.02
N GLN A 328 18.65 13.72 8.26
CA GLN A 328 19.10 14.61 9.32
C GLN A 328 18.51 16.02 9.15
N PRO A 329 17.63 16.47 10.06
CA PRO A 329 17.06 17.80 9.98
C PRO A 329 18.03 18.82 10.59
N SER A 330 17.97 20.06 10.13
CA SER A 330 18.66 21.18 10.78
C SER A 330 17.88 21.67 12.00
N ARG A 331 16.54 21.62 11.94
CA ARG A 331 15.64 22.00 13.03
C ARG A 331 14.30 21.30 12.93
N VAL A 332 13.84 20.81 14.07
CA VAL A 332 12.50 20.23 14.28
C VAL A 332 11.82 20.89 15.46
N ILE A 333 10.66 21.50 15.19
CA ILE A 333 9.75 22.06 16.19
C ILE A 333 8.48 21.20 16.21
N ILE A 334 8.10 20.68 17.37
CA ILE A 334 6.80 20.06 17.61
C ILE A 334 5.86 21.11 18.19
N TYR A 335 4.62 21.14 17.74
CA TYR A 335 3.62 22.05 18.26
C TYR A 335 2.21 21.47 18.12
N VAL A 336 1.29 21.94 18.98
CA VAL A 336 -0.12 21.59 18.86
C VAL A 336 -0.85 22.76 18.21
N GLN A 337 -1.55 22.49 17.13
CA GLN A 337 -2.30 23.46 16.33
C GLN A 337 -3.76 23.05 16.18
N GLY A 338 -4.55 23.90 15.52
CA GLY A 338 -6.00 23.88 15.66
C GLY A 338 -6.42 24.34 17.07
N PRO A 339 -7.72 24.47 17.38
CA PRO A 339 -8.90 24.51 16.52
C PRO A 339 -8.93 25.76 15.61
N SER A 340 -10.09 26.12 15.07
CA SER A 340 -10.31 27.35 14.28
C SER A 340 -9.75 28.59 14.97
N SER A 341 -9.40 29.62 14.18
CA SER A 341 -8.95 30.91 14.71
C SER A 341 -9.97 31.50 15.70
N GLY A 342 -9.50 32.10 16.79
CA GLY A 342 -10.33 32.64 17.87
C GLY A 342 -10.86 31.61 18.87
N VAL A 343 -10.65 30.31 18.66
CA VAL A 343 -11.06 29.26 19.60
C VAL A 343 -9.87 28.85 20.47
N ASP A 344 -10.08 28.85 21.79
CA ASP A 344 -9.05 28.49 22.75
C ASP A 344 -8.82 26.97 22.79
N LEU A 345 -7.56 26.58 22.92
CA LEU A 345 -7.08 25.20 22.92
C LEU A 345 -6.55 24.82 24.31
N MET A 346 -6.91 23.64 24.79
CA MET A 346 -6.34 23.02 25.99
C MET A 346 -5.55 21.76 25.61
N VAL A 347 -4.32 21.64 26.11
CA VAL A 347 -3.43 20.50 25.85
C VAL A 347 -2.87 19.95 27.16
N ALA A 348 -2.95 18.64 27.35
CA ALA A 348 -2.40 17.95 28.52
C ALA A 348 -1.69 16.65 28.16
N GLY A 349 -0.68 16.30 28.94
CA GLY A 349 -0.08 14.97 28.92
C GLY A 349 0.57 14.56 27.60
N LEU A 350 1.07 15.50 26.79
CA LEU A 350 1.70 15.21 25.50
C LEU A 350 2.85 14.21 25.68
N GLN A 351 2.68 13.02 25.11
CA GLN A 351 3.67 11.96 25.02
C GLN A 351 4.14 11.82 23.57
N ILE A 352 5.46 11.86 23.38
CA ILE A 352 6.09 11.47 22.12
C ILE A 352 7.25 10.54 22.46
N PHE A 353 7.23 9.30 22.01
CA PHE A 353 8.26 8.33 22.37
C PHE A 353 8.54 7.31 21.24
N PRO A 354 9.77 6.78 21.14
CA PRO A 354 10.09 5.68 20.24
C PRO A 354 9.24 4.43 20.53
N VAL A 355 8.70 3.82 19.47
CA VAL A 355 7.82 2.64 19.57
C VAL A 355 8.62 1.36 19.88
N ASP A 356 8.27 0.65 20.95
CA ASP A 356 8.84 -0.66 21.28
C ASP A 356 8.15 -1.80 20.51
N ARG A 357 8.62 -2.04 19.29
CA ARG A 357 8.10 -3.15 18.44
C ARG A 357 8.31 -4.51 19.08
N LYS A 358 9.42 -4.73 19.79
CA LYS A 358 9.74 -6.04 20.39
C LYS A 358 8.74 -6.39 21.48
N SER A 359 8.42 -5.44 22.35
CA SER A 359 7.39 -5.63 23.39
C SER A 359 6.01 -5.81 22.78
N ARG A 360 5.67 -5.03 21.74
CA ARG A 360 4.39 -5.19 21.03
C ARG A 360 4.26 -6.57 20.35
N PHE A 361 5.31 -7.06 19.69
CA PHE A 361 5.27 -8.39 19.06
C PHE A 361 5.11 -9.52 20.07
N LYS A 362 5.71 -9.42 21.26
CA LYS A 362 5.46 -10.40 22.34
C LYS A 362 3.99 -10.42 22.77
N TYR A 363 3.35 -9.25 22.83
CA TYR A 363 1.91 -9.16 23.10
C TYR A 363 1.08 -9.77 21.95
N LEU A 364 1.35 -9.40 20.70
CA LEU A 364 0.62 -9.88 19.53
C LEU A 364 0.75 -11.39 19.32
N LYS A 365 1.90 -11.99 19.63
CA LYS A 365 2.08 -13.45 19.60
C LYS A 365 1.14 -14.16 20.57
N LYS A 366 0.94 -13.62 21.78
CA LYS A 366 -0.03 -14.16 22.76
C LYS A 366 -1.46 -14.01 22.27
N GLN A 367 -1.82 -12.85 21.70
CA GLN A 367 -3.15 -12.64 21.13
C GLN A 367 -3.40 -13.57 19.94
N THR A 368 -2.42 -13.73 19.06
CA THR A 368 -2.47 -14.65 17.92
C THR A 368 -2.72 -16.09 18.39
N ASP A 369 -2.01 -16.58 19.42
CA ASP A 369 -2.24 -17.92 19.96
C ASP A 369 -3.65 -18.09 20.54
N LYS A 370 -4.18 -17.05 21.19
CA LYS A 370 -5.54 -17.03 21.74
C LYS A 370 -6.62 -17.01 20.65
N VAL A 371 -6.43 -16.20 19.61
CA VAL A 371 -7.46 -15.86 18.61
C VAL A 371 -7.43 -16.80 17.39
N ARG A 372 -6.26 -17.27 16.98
CA ARG A 372 -6.05 -17.96 15.70
C ARG A 372 -5.77 -19.44 15.83
N LYS A 373 -5.60 -19.96 17.05
CA LYS A 373 -5.35 -21.37 17.29
C LYS A 373 -6.43 -22.01 18.15
N GLN A 374 -6.66 -23.30 17.86
CA GLN A 374 -7.60 -24.17 18.54
C GLN A 374 -6.87 -25.31 19.25
N ASP A 375 -7.39 -25.74 20.39
CA ASP A 375 -6.96 -26.99 21.02
C ASP A 375 -7.48 -28.18 20.21
N VAL A 376 -6.62 -29.15 19.95
CA VAL A 376 -6.90 -30.33 19.13
C VAL A 376 -6.53 -31.59 19.90
N VAL A 377 -7.43 -32.57 19.88
CA VAL A 377 -7.23 -33.91 20.44
C VAL A 377 -7.34 -34.92 19.30
N LEU A 378 -6.21 -35.53 18.93
CA LEU A 378 -6.19 -36.67 18.02
C LEU A 378 -6.45 -37.94 18.84
N LYS A 379 -7.50 -38.67 18.50
CA LYS A 379 -7.87 -39.95 19.11
C LYS A 379 -7.53 -41.08 18.14
N PHE A 380 -6.65 -42.00 18.55
CA PHE A 380 -6.21 -43.10 17.70
C PHE A 380 -7.03 -44.37 18.01
N SER A 381 -7.62 -44.97 16.98
CA SER A 381 -8.43 -46.20 17.08
C SER A 381 -7.92 -47.30 16.13
N GLY A 382 -7.97 -48.55 16.58
CA GLY A 382 -7.49 -49.73 15.83
C GLY A 382 -7.51 -51.02 16.66
N SER A 383 -7.24 -52.17 16.04
CA SER A 383 -7.39 -53.52 16.63
C SER A 383 -6.41 -53.85 17.77
N ASP A 384 -5.43 -52.99 18.07
CA ASP A 384 -4.49 -53.18 19.19
C ASP A 384 -4.14 -51.83 19.87
N VAL A 385 -5.14 -51.20 20.51
CA VAL A 385 -5.01 -49.91 21.21
C VAL A 385 -3.92 -49.95 22.30
N SER A 386 -3.72 -51.10 22.93
CA SER A 386 -2.63 -51.34 23.91
C SER A 386 -1.23 -51.21 23.33
N GLY A 387 -1.04 -51.50 22.04
CA GLY A 387 0.24 -51.41 21.34
C GLY A 387 0.58 -50.01 20.82
N LEU A 388 -0.34 -49.04 20.94
CA LEU A 388 -0.16 -47.68 20.41
C LEU A 388 0.55 -46.75 21.38
N PHE A 389 0.48 -47.02 22.69
CA PHE A 389 1.13 -46.21 23.71
C PHE A 389 2.63 -46.05 23.40
N GLY A 390 3.12 -44.81 23.41
CA GLY A 390 4.52 -44.53 23.09
C GLY A 390 4.85 -44.55 21.59
N THR A 391 3.89 -44.75 20.69
CA THR A 391 4.11 -44.60 19.24
C THR A 391 4.31 -43.14 18.88
N PHE A 392 5.30 -42.84 18.05
CA PHE A 392 5.62 -41.46 17.67
C PHE A 392 4.63 -40.90 16.64
N VAL A 393 4.17 -39.69 16.88
CA VAL A 393 3.24 -38.92 16.04
C VAL A 393 3.91 -37.63 15.60
N ARG A 394 3.78 -37.31 14.31
CA ARG A 394 4.18 -36.03 13.73
C ARG A 394 2.99 -35.37 13.06
N VAL A 395 2.67 -34.15 13.47
CA VAL A 395 1.59 -33.33 12.92
C VAL A 395 2.19 -32.13 12.22
N ARG A 396 1.82 -31.93 10.94
CA ARG A 396 2.26 -30.80 10.12
C ARG A 396 1.06 -30.12 9.49
N GLN A 397 0.87 -28.83 9.75
CA GLN A 397 -0.05 -28.02 8.97
C GLN A 397 0.49 -27.89 7.54
N ILE A 398 -0.38 -28.17 6.56
CA ILE A 398 -0.06 -28.09 5.13
C ILE A 398 -0.72 -26.90 4.45
N LYS A 399 -1.82 -26.37 5.02
CA LYS A 399 -2.52 -25.19 4.53
C LYS A 399 -3.09 -24.39 5.70
N ASN A 400 -2.79 -23.10 5.77
CA ASN A 400 -3.47 -22.17 6.67
C ASN A 400 -4.80 -21.72 6.03
N SER A 401 -5.89 -21.67 6.80
CA SER A 401 -7.21 -21.28 6.28
C SER A 401 -7.48 -19.77 6.34
N PHE A 402 -6.63 -18.99 7.00
CA PHE A 402 -6.83 -17.55 7.10
C PHE A 402 -6.75 -16.89 5.71
N PRO A 403 -7.73 -16.04 5.34
CA PRO A 403 -7.68 -15.30 4.10
C PRO A 403 -6.50 -14.33 4.02
N PHE A 404 -5.62 -14.60 3.06
CA PHE A 404 -4.44 -13.80 2.79
C PHE A 404 -4.30 -13.64 1.28
N GLY A 405 -4.49 -12.42 0.78
CA GLY A 405 -4.50 -12.14 -0.64
C GLY A 405 -3.61 -10.98 -1.06
N SER A 406 -3.60 -10.73 -2.36
CA SER A 406 -2.96 -9.55 -2.94
C SER A 406 -3.75 -9.02 -4.14
N CYS A 407 -3.56 -7.74 -4.44
CA CYS A 407 -3.90 -7.15 -5.72
C CYS A 407 -3.16 -7.85 -6.87
N VAL A 408 -3.88 -8.05 -7.97
CA VAL A 408 -3.37 -8.54 -9.26
C VAL A 408 -4.05 -7.75 -10.38
N SER A 409 -3.26 -7.33 -11.36
CA SER A 409 -3.73 -6.76 -12.61
C SER A 409 -3.54 -7.73 -13.76
N ARG A 410 -4.24 -7.49 -14.87
CA ARG A 410 -4.17 -8.40 -16.03
C ARG A 410 -2.74 -8.49 -16.56
N SER A 411 -2.00 -7.40 -16.66
CA SER A 411 -0.61 -7.43 -17.14
C SER A 411 0.32 -8.29 -16.28
N ASP A 412 0.03 -8.42 -14.99
CA ASP A 412 0.93 -9.06 -14.03
C ASP A 412 1.00 -10.58 -14.29
N ILE A 413 -0.12 -11.18 -14.71
CA ILE A 413 -0.17 -12.61 -15.03
C ILE A 413 0.51 -12.99 -16.34
N ASP A 414 1.10 -12.02 -17.07
CA ASP A 414 2.04 -12.30 -18.16
C ASP A 414 3.47 -12.59 -17.64
N ASN A 415 3.75 -12.30 -16.37
CA ASN A 415 5.00 -12.62 -15.70
C ASN A 415 4.85 -13.94 -14.92
N GLU A 416 5.54 -14.98 -15.38
CA GLU A 416 5.53 -16.28 -14.72
C GLU A 416 6.12 -16.26 -13.31
N ASP A 417 7.11 -15.41 -13.03
CA ASP A 417 7.72 -15.33 -11.69
C ASP A 417 6.75 -14.65 -10.71
N PHE A 418 5.99 -13.65 -11.20
CA PHE A 418 4.89 -13.04 -10.45
C PHE A 418 3.81 -14.08 -10.15
N VAL A 419 3.38 -14.84 -11.16
CA VAL A 419 2.35 -15.89 -11.00
C VAL A 419 2.80 -16.94 -9.99
N ASP A 420 4.03 -17.43 -10.11
CA ASP A 420 4.60 -18.44 -9.22
C ASP A 420 4.69 -17.91 -7.78
N PHE A 421 5.13 -16.67 -7.57
CA PHE A 421 5.10 -16.07 -6.24
C PHE A 421 3.66 -15.93 -5.73
N PHE A 422 2.74 -15.45 -6.58
CA PHE A 422 1.36 -15.17 -6.19
C PHE A 422 0.65 -16.44 -5.69
N VAL A 423 0.63 -17.50 -6.50
CA VAL A 423 -0.16 -18.71 -6.23
C VAL A 423 0.41 -19.55 -5.09
N ASN A 424 1.71 -19.43 -4.82
CA ASN A 424 2.35 -20.05 -3.66
C ASN A 424 2.12 -19.25 -2.37
N ASN A 425 1.86 -17.94 -2.49
CA ASN A 425 1.84 -17.07 -1.33
C ASN A 425 0.46 -16.56 -0.90
N PHE A 426 -0.51 -16.54 -1.80
CA PHE A 426 -1.83 -15.97 -1.57
C PHE A 426 -2.94 -16.99 -1.87
N ASN A 427 -4.03 -16.92 -1.12
CA ASN A 427 -5.25 -17.72 -1.35
C ASN A 427 -6.45 -16.85 -1.74
N TRP A 428 -6.29 -15.52 -1.77
CA TRP A 428 -7.28 -14.54 -2.22
C TRP A 428 -6.66 -13.57 -3.25
N ALA A 429 -7.50 -13.01 -4.10
CA ALA A 429 -7.13 -12.01 -5.10
C ALA A 429 -8.13 -10.84 -5.08
N VAL A 430 -7.63 -9.64 -5.39
CA VAL A 430 -8.44 -8.46 -5.73
C VAL A 430 -7.91 -7.88 -7.03
N PHE A 431 -8.80 -7.40 -7.90
CA PHE A 431 -8.38 -6.87 -9.21
C PHE A 431 -8.07 -5.38 -9.07
N GLY A 432 -6.88 -4.97 -9.51
CA GLY A 432 -6.39 -3.61 -9.26
C GLY A 432 -7.22 -2.52 -9.94
N ASN A 433 -7.64 -2.79 -11.18
CA ASN A 433 -8.44 -1.85 -11.98
C ASN A 433 -9.58 -2.51 -12.75
N GLU A 434 -9.48 -3.81 -13.01
CA GLU A 434 -10.19 -4.50 -14.08
C GLU A 434 -11.71 -4.60 -13.85
N LEU A 435 -12.17 -4.31 -12.62
CA LEU A 435 -13.58 -4.17 -12.28
C LEU A 435 -14.05 -2.74 -12.08
N LYS A 436 -13.15 -1.75 -11.92
CA LYS A 436 -13.54 -0.35 -11.68
C LYS A 436 -14.32 0.19 -12.88
N TRP A 437 -15.24 1.12 -12.63
CA TRP A 437 -16.16 1.59 -13.69
C TRP A 437 -15.39 2.23 -14.84
N TYR A 438 -14.34 3.02 -14.56
CA TYR A 438 -13.52 3.61 -15.62
C TYR A 438 -12.76 2.59 -16.48
N TRP A 439 -12.51 1.38 -15.97
CA TRP A 439 -11.86 0.33 -16.74
C TRP A 439 -12.86 -0.44 -17.59
N THR A 440 -14.00 -0.77 -16.99
CA THR A 440 -15.04 -1.60 -17.61
C THR A 440 -15.95 -0.82 -18.55
N GLU A 441 -16.07 0.51 -18.40
CA GLU A 441 -16.80 1.40 -19.31
C GLU A 441 -16.11 2.79 -19.37
N PRO A 442 -14.91 2.90 -19.98
CA PRO A 442 -14.17 4.14 -20.10
C PRO A 442 -14.93 5.22 -20.89
N GLN A 443 -15.73 4.81 -21.87
CA GLN A 443 -16.64 5.64 -22.65
C GLN A 443 -18.03 5.00 -22.64
N ARG A 444 -19.09 5.82 -22.60
CA ARG A 444 -20.47 5.34 -22.53
C ARG A 444 -20.76 4.29 -23.61
N GLY A 445 -21.17 3.10 -23.19
CA GLY A 445 -21.50 1.97 -24.08
C GLY A 445 -20.31 1.20 -24.66
N ASN A 446 -19.07 1.60 -24.37
CA ASN A 446 -17.86 0.88 -24.78
C ASN A 446 -17.33 0.05 -23.61
N PHE A 447 -17.74 -1.22 -23.53
CA PHE A 447 -17.44 -2.09 -22.40
C PHE A 447 -16.15 -2.90 -22.59
N ASN A 448 -15.35 -3.02 -21.53
CA ASN A 448 -14.22 -3.96 -21.43
C ASN A 448 -14.37 -4.87 -20.20
N TYR A 449 -14.87 -6.08 -20.41
CA TYR A 449 -14.94 -7.12 -19.37
C TYR A 449 -13.92 -8.24 -19.56
N ALA A 450 -13.19 -8.24 -20.68
CA ALA A 450 -12.28 -9.32 -21.03
C ALA A 450 -11.15 -9.49 -20.00
N ASP A 451 -10.60 -8.38 -19.51
CA ASP A 451 -9.51 -8.44 -18.53
C ASP A 451 -9.96 -9.03 -17.18
N ALA A 452 -11.16 -8.66 -16.71
CA ALA A 452 -11.73 -9.23 -15.48
C ALA A 452 -12.12 -10.70 -15.64
N ASP A 453 -12.61 -11.10 -16.82
CA ASP A 453 -12.90 -12.50 -17.12
C ASP A 453 -11.62 -13.34 -17.12
N GLU A 454 -10.54 -12.87 -17.77
CA GLU A 454 -9.24 -13.56 -17.78
C GLU A 454 -8.67 -13.71 -16.35
N LEU A 455 -8.83 -12.69 -15.49
CA LEU A 455 -8.39 -12.77 -14.09
C LEU A 455 -9.27 -13.71 -13.25
N LEU A 456 -10.57 -13.80 -13.50
CA LEU A 456 -11.43 -14.80 -12.85
C LEU A 456 -11.03 -16.22 -13.27
N ASP A 457 -10.71 -16.44 -14.54
CA ASP A 457 -10.21 -17.72 -15.03
C ASP A 457 -8.87 -18.08 -14.39
N PHE A 458 -7.97 -17.11 -14.23
CA PHE A 458 -6.73 -17.27 -13.46
C PHE A 458 -7.02 -17.68 -12.01
N CYS A 459 -7.94 -17.00 -11.32
CA CYS A 459 -8.33 -17.34 -9.96
C CYS A 459 -8.90 -18.76 -9.87
N ASN A 460 -9.81 -19.14 -10.78
CA ASN A 460 -10.41 -20.47 -10.83
C ASN A 460 -9.35 -21.56 -11.08
N LYS A 461 -8.41 -21.32 -11.99
CA LYS A 461 -7.32 -22.25 -12.32
C LYS A 461 -6.47 -22.60 -11.09
N TYR A 462 -6.20 -21.64 -10.23
CA TYR A 462 -5.35 -21.82 -9.05
C TYR A 462 -6.13 -21.96 -7.73
N GLY A 463 -7.46 -22.02 -7.79
CA GLY A 463 -8.32 -22.16 -6.60
C GLY A 463 -8.28 -20.96 -5.66
N LEU A 464 -8.08 -19.76 -6.21
CA LEU A 464 -8.08 -18.49 -5.49
C LEU A 464 -9.50 -17.94 -5.36
N VAL A 465 -9.77 -17.26 -4.24
CA VAL A 465 -11.04 -16.56 -4.03
C VAL A 465 -10.89 -15.08 -4.43
N ALA A 466 -11.83 -14.54 -5.20
CA ALA A 466 -11.76 -13.17 -5.69
C ALA A 466 -12.66 -12.20 -4.89
N ARG A 467 -12.13 -11.00 -4.59
CA ARG A 467 -12.90 -9.83 -4.15
C ARG A 467 -13.17 -8.90 -5.33
N GLY A 468 -14.40 -8.43 -5.45
CA GLY A 468 -14.83 -7.48 -6.46
C GLY A 468 -14.57 -6.04 -6.02
N HIS A 469 -13.56 -5.39 -6.61
CA HIS A 469 -13.20 -4.02 -6.30
C HIS A 469 -13.18 -3.17 -7.59
N CYS A 470 -14.06 -2.18 -7.74
CA CYS A 470 -15.24 -1.86 -6.93
C CYS A 470 -16.43 -1.58 -7.87
N ILE A 471 -17.66 -1.57 -7.34
CA ILE A 471 -18.84 -1.28 -8.17
C ILE A 471 -18.85 0.21 -8.52
N PHE A 472 -18.70 1.08 -7.50
CA PHE A 472 -18.64 2.54 -7.58
C PHE A 472 -17.48 3.11 -6.76
N TRP A 473 -17.07 4.34 -7.08
CA TRP A 473 -16.04 5.08 -6.34
C TRP A 473 -16.46 6.56 -6.24
N GLU A 474 -16.55 7.10 -5.03
CA GLU A 474 -17.11 8.45 -4.78
C GLU A 474 -16.18 9.61 -5.15
N VAL A 475 -14.87 9.37 -5.18
CA VAL A 475 -13.89 10.43 -5.44
C VAL A 475 -14.01 10.87 -6.90
N VAL A 476 -14.35 12.15 -7.13
CA VAL A 476 -14.63 12.69 -8.47
C VAL A 476 -13.51 12.43 -9.49
N GLY A 477 -12.25 12.42 -9.04
CA GLY A 477 -11.09 12.13 -9.90
C GLY A 477 -11.07 10.70 -10.47
N ALA A 478 -11.76 9.76 -9.83
CA ALA A 478 -11.93 8.38 -10.30
C ALA A 478 -13.17 8.16 -11.17
N VAL A 479 -14.07 9.15 -11.26
CA VAL A 479 -15.30 9.06 -12.07
C VAL A 479 -15.00 9.51 -13.51
N GLN A 480 -15.44 8.74 -14.51
CA GLN A 480 -15.18 9.05 -15.92
C GLN A 480 -15.83 10.37 -16.35
N SER A 481 -15.18 11.11 -17.25
CA SER A 481 -15.70 12.41 -17.73
C SER A 481 -17.10 12.33 -18.31
N TRP A 482 -17.46 11.25 -19.01
CA TRP A 482 -18.80 11.07 -19.55
C TRP A 482 -19.86 10.92 -18.44
N VAL A 483 -19.55 10.24 -17.34
CA VAL A 483 -20.43 10.10 -16.16
C VAL A 483 -20.57 11.45 -15.44
N GLN A 484 -19.46 12.16 -15.26
CA GLN A 484 -19.45 13.50 -14.67
C GLN A 484 -20.35 14.49 -15.45
N SER A 485 -20.41 14.35 -16.77
CA SER A 485 -21.17 15.25 -17.65
C SER A 485 -22.70 15.03 -17.66
N LEU A 486 -23.18 13.90 -17.11
CA LEU A 486 -24.61 13.56 -17.16
C LEU A 486 -25.45 14.53 -16.30
N ASN A 487 -26.71 14.75 -16.67
CA ASN A 487 -27.68 15.35 -15.76
C ASN A 487 -28.14 14.33 -14.69
N LYS A 488 -28.99 14.74 -13.75
CA LYS A 488 -29.43 13.89 -12.64
C LYS A 488 -30.12 12.60 -13.09
N ASP A 489 -31.04 12.67 -14.05
CA ASP A 489 -31.84 11.53 -14.49
C ASP A 489 -31.00 10.54 -15.31
N ASP A 490 -30.14 11.07 -16.19
CA ASP A 490 -29.19 10.25 -16.96
C ASP A 490 -28.15 9.59 -16.04
N LEU A 491 -27.69 10.30 -14.99
CA LEU A 491 -26.75 9.75 -14.02
C LEU A 491 -27.40 8.62 -13.21
N MET A 492 -28.65 8.78 -12.75
CA MET A 492 -29.38 7.71 -12.07
C MET A 492 -29.54 6.49 -12.98
N SER A 493 -29.90 6.72 -14.25
CA SER A 493 -30.00 5.65 -15.25
C SER A 493 -28.66 4.93 -15.47
N ALA A 494 -27.55 5.67 -15.50
CA ALA A 494 -26.21 5.09 -15.61
C ALA A 494 -25.83 4.26 -14.37
N VAL A 495 -26.15 4.73 -13.16
CA VAL A 495 -25.94 3.98 -11.91
C VAL A 495 -26.74 2.68 -11.91
N GLN A 496 -28.00 2.71 -12.34
CA GLN A 496 -28.86 1.53 -12.46
C GLN A 496 -28.29 0.53 -13.47
N ASN A 497 -27.89 1.00 -14.65
CA ASN A 497 -27.29 0.16 -15.68
C ASN A 497 -25.98 -0.47 -15.21
N ARG A 498 -25.16 0.28 -14.46
CA ARG A 498 -23.91 -0.22 -13.87
C ARG A 498 -24.18 -1.36 -12.88
N LEU A 499 -25.11 -1.18 -11.94
CA LEU A 499 -25.52 -2.20 -10.99
C LEU A 499 -25.99 -3.46 -11.72
N THR A 500 -27.01 -3.32 -12.59
CA THR A 500 -27.60 -4.46 -13.30
C THR A 500 -26.59 -5.14 -14.21
N GLY A 501 -25.83 -4.39 -15.01
CA GLY A 501 -24.88 -4.95 -15.96
C GLY A 501 -23.74 -5.72 -15.28
N LEU A 502 -23.08 -5.09 -14.31
CA LEU A 502 -21.93 -5.70 -13.62
C LEU A 502 -22.35 -6.92 -12.79
N LEU A 503 -23.36 -6.74 -11.93
CA LEU A 503 -23.72 -7.78 -10.95
C LEU A 503 -24.51 -8.92 -11.58
N SER A 504 -25.24 -8.71 -12.67
CA SER A 504 -25.85 -9.83 -13.40
C SER A 504 -24.81 -10.66 -14.14
N ARG A 505 -23.76 -10.03 -14.67
CA ARG A 505 -22.65 -10.73 -15.36
C ARG A 505 -21.83 -11.56 -14.38
N TYR A 506 -21.46 -10.98 -13.25
CA TYR A 506 -20.54 -11.58 -12.28
C TYR A 506 -21.24 -12.18 -11.06
N LYS A 507 -22.53 -12.49 -11.19
CA LYS A 507 -23.30 -13.14 -10.13
C LYS A 507 -22.60 -14.42 -9.66
N ASP A 508 -22.45 -14.55 -8.35
CA ASP A 508 -21.81 -15.69 -7.68
C ASP A 508 -20.30 -15.86 -7.99
N LYS A 509 -19.65 -14.87 -8.63
CA LYS A 509 -18.21 -14.94 -9.01
C LYS A 509 -17.28 -14.33 -7.97
N PHE A 510 -17.73 -13.30 -7.26
CA PHE A 510 -16.95 -12.63 -6.23
C PHE A 510 -17.57 -12.88 -4.86
N ARG A 511 -16.74 -13.21 -3.87
CA ARG A 511 -17.23 -13.43 -2.50
C ARG A 511 -17.58 -12.12 -1.81
N HIS A 512 -16.80 -11.07 -2.09
CA HIS A 512 -16.98 -9.74 -1.52
C HIS A 512 -17.14 -8.73 -2.65
N TYR A 513 -17.91 -7.67 -2.42
CA TYR A 513 -17.89 -6.47 -3.25
C TYR A 513 -17.66 -5.23 -2.40
N ASP A 514 -16.68 -4.41 -2.80
CA ASP A 514 -16.60 -3.03 -2.36
C ASP A 514 -17.65 -2.25 -3.17
N VAL A 515 -18.76 -1.89 -2.52
CA VAL A 515 -19.95 -1.36 -3.23
C VAL A 515 -19.71 0.06 -3.72
N ASN A 516 -19.30 0.93 -2.81
CA ASN A 516 -19.04 2.32 -3.11
C ASN A 516 -17.81 2.76 -2.30
N ASN A 517 -16.69 2.89 -2.99
CA ASN A 517 -15.38 3.09 -2.38
C ASN A 517 -15.22 4.54 -1.90
N GLU A 518 -14.56 4.73 -0.75
CA GLU A 518 -14.07 6.03 -0.24
C GLU A 518 -15.18 7.06 0.02
N MET A 519 -16.24 6.62 0.72
CA MET A 519 -17.40 7.44 1.03
C MET A 519 -17.14 8.52 2.09
N LEU A 520 -16.05 8.41 2.86
CA LEU A 520 -15.59 9.45 3.78
C LEU A 520 -14.89 10.60 3.04
N HIS A 521 -14.25 10.33 1.91
CA HIS A 521 -13.44 11.32 1.17
C HIS A 521 -14.13 11.91 -0.05
N GLY A 522 -15.12 11.21 -0.61
CA GLY A 522 -15.91 11.65 -1.76
C GLY A 522 -17.42 11.62 -1.52
N SER A 523 -18.15 12.41 -2.31
CA SER A 523 -19.61 12.50 -2.28
C SER A 523 -20.25 12.67 -3.66
N PHE A 524 -19.54 12.34 -4.74
CA PHE A 524 -19.99 12.60 -6.11
C PHE A 524 -21.41 12.09 -6.39
N TYR A 525 -21.72 10.85 -6.04
CA TYR A 525 -23.07 10.31 -6.31
C TYR A 525 -24.09 10.89 -5.34
N GLN A 526 -23.73 11.02 -4.05
CA GLN A 526 -24.61 11.55 -3.02
C GLN A 526 -25.07 12.98 -3.33
N ASP A 527 -24.15 13.86 -3.73
CA ASP A 527 -24.44 15.27 -3.98
C ASP A 527 -25.32 15.47 -5.22
N ARG A 528 -25.23 14.56 -6.20
CA ARG A 528 -25.95 14.66 -7.47
C ARG A 528 -27.28 13.90 -7.49
N LEU A 529 -27.36 12.78 -6.79
CA LEU A 529 -28.54 11.90 -6.78
C LEU A 529 -29.35 11.98 -5.49
N GLY A 530 -28.75 12.47 -4.40
CA GLY A 530 -29.37 12.63 -3.08
C GLY A 530 -28.86 11.63 -2.05
N LYS A 531 -29.15 11.89 -0.77
CA LYS A 531 -28.63 11.15 0.38
C LYS A 531 -28.91 9.64 0.39
N ASP A 532 -29.99 9.20 -0.26
CA ASP A 532 -30.43 7.80 -0.24
C ASP A 532 -29.73 6.94 -1.31
N ILE A 533 -28.89 7.53 -2.18
CA ILE A 533 -28.26 6.80 -3.28
C ILE A 533 -27.31 5.69 -2.79
N ARG A 534 -26.59 5.93 -1.70
CA ARG A 534 -25.65 4.96 -1.15
C ARG A 534 -26.39 3.72 -0.63
N SER A 535 -27.47 3.91 0.14
CA SER A 535 -28.29 2.79 0.59
C SER A 535 -29.02 2.09 -0.56
N TYR A 536 -29.43 2.82 -1.60
CA TYR A 536 -29.94 2.25 -2.84
C TYR A 536 -28.92 1.31 -3.51
N MET A 537 -27.66 1.74 -3.68
CA MET A 537 -26.60 0.93 -4.28
C MET A 537 -26.39 -0.39 -3.53
N PHE A 538 -26.34 -0.36 -2.19
CA PHE A 538 -26.21 -1.58 -1.38
C PHE A 538 -27.43 -2.49 -1.48
N LYS A 539 -28.65 -1.95 -1.40
CA LYS A 539 -29.89 -2.72 -1.49
C LYS A 539 -30.03 -3.42 -2.84
N THR A 540 -29.84 -2.67 -3.92
CA THR A 540 -29.91 -3.21 -5.28
C THR A 540 -28.75 -4.17 -5.55
N GLY A 541 -27.56 -3.88 -5.02
CA GLY A 541 -26.42 -4.79 -5.11
C GLY A 541 -26.72 -6.18 -4.53
N HIS A 542 -27.25 -6.22 -3.31
CA HIS A 542 -27.61 -7.47 -2.64
C HIS A 542 -28.77 -8.20 -3.32
N GLN A 543 -29.72 -7.48 -3.93
CA GLN A 543 -30.81 -8.09 -4.70
C GLN A 543 -30.29 -8.80 -5.97
N LEU A 544 -29.29 -8.22 -6.63
CA LEU A 544 -28.73 -8.76 -7.88
C LEU A 544 -27.78 -9.93 -7.61
N ASP A 545 -26.95 -9.83 -6.56
CA ASP A 545 -26.07 -10.90 -6.09
C ASP A 545 -26.18 -11.10 -4.57
N PRO A 546 -27.14 -11.91 -4.09
CA PRO A 546 -27.32 -12.16 -2.66
C PRO A 546 -26.24 -13.08 -2.06
N SER A 547 -25.39 -13.68 -2.88
CA SER A 547 -24.31 -14.58 -2.42
C SER A 547 -23.07 -13.83 -1.93
N ALA A 548 -22.90 -12.59 -2.39
CA ALA A 548 -21.76 -11.75 -2.05
C ALA A 548 -21.98 -10.96 -0.76
N ILE A 549 -20.92 -10.85 0.05
CA ILE A 549 -20.91 -9.96 1.21
C ILE A 549 -20.55 -8.55 0.71
N LEU A 550 -21.38 -7.57 1.06
CA LEU A 550 -21.19 -6.19 0.65
C LEU A 550 -20.37 -5.41 1.67
N PHE A 551 -19.26 -4.85 1.23
CA PHE A 551 -18.32 -4.09 2.04
C PHE A 551 -18.49 -2.59 1.80
N VAL A 552 -18.41 -1.83 2.91
CA VAL A 552 -17.87 -0.47 2.87
C VAL A 552 -16.34 -0.59 2.79
N ASN A 553 -15.66 0.36 2.13
CA ASN A 553 -14.20 0.32 2.02
C ASN A 553 -13.63 1.75 2.02
N ASP A 554 -12.71 2.06 2.94
CA ASP A 554 -12.16 3.40 3.12
C ASP A 554 -10.72 3.41 3.70
N TYR A 555 -10.00 4.52 3.56
CA TYR A 555 -8.59 4.67 3.97
C TYR A 555 -8.36 5.67 5.11
N HIS A 556 -7.17 5.62 5.72
CA HIS A 556 -6.76 6.44 6.87
C HIS A 556 -7.67 6.33 8.11
N VAL A 557 -8.49 5.28 8.19
CA VAL A 557 -9.37 5.04 9.35
C VAL A 557 -8.56 4.58 10.57
N GLU A 558 -7.39 3.98 10.33
CA GLU A 558 -6.60 3.22 11.29
C GLU A 558 -5.31 3.90 11.77
N ASP A 559 -4.99 5.10 11.28
CA ASP A 559 -3.69 5.75 11.53
C ASP A 559 -3.74 7.06 12.32
N GLY A 560 -4.92 7.71 12.42
CA GLY A 560 -5.11 8.95 13.17
C GLY A 560 -4.52 10.20 12.51
N THR A 561 -4.28 10.15 11.19
CA THR A 561 -3.60 11.25 10.46
C THR A 561 -4.49 12.01 9.47
N ASP A 562 -5.68 11.52 9.12
CA ASP A 562 -6.58 12.20 8.17
C ASP A 562 -7.74 12.93 8.88
N PRO A 563 -8.06 14.19 8.53
CA PRO A 563 -9.21 14.90 9.11
C PRO A 563 -10.56 14.39 8.63
N LYS A 564 -10.60 13.71 7.48
CA LYS A 564 -11.84 13.20 6.89
C LYS A 564 -12.16 11.79 7.35
N ALA A 565 -11.18 11.08 7.91
CA ALA A 565 -11.32 9.69 8.30
C ALA A 565 -10.91 9.46 9.76
N SER A 566 -11.79 8.77 10.48
CA SER A 566 -11.53 8.24 11.81
C SER A 566 -12.42 7.03 12.04
N PRO A 567 -12.11 6.16 13.02
CA PRO A 567 -12.99 5.05 13.38
C PRO A 567 -14.40 5.54 13.72
N GLU A 568 -14.52 6.68 14.43
CA GLU A 568 -15.80 7.26 14.83
C GLU A 568 -16.63 7.73 13.64
N LEU A 569 -16.02 8.45 12.69
CA LEU A 569 -16.70 8.91 11.48
C LEU A 569 -17.14 7.72 10.62
N TYR A 570 -16.29 6.69 10.53
CA TYR A 570 -16.62 5.51 9.76
C TYR A 570 -17.75 4.69 10.39
N ILE A 571 -17.75 4.54 11.72
CA ILE A 571 -18.85 3.92 12.48
C ILE A 571 -20.15 4.68 12.24
N GLN A 572 -20.15 6.00 12.35
CA GLN A 572 -21.34 6.82 12.10
C GLN A 572 -21.86 6.62 10.67
N HIS A 573 -20.95 6.57 9.70
CA HIS A 573 -21.29 6.34 8.31
C HIS A 573 -21.95 4.97 8.09
N ILE A 574 -21.38 3.89 8.64
CA ILE A 574 -21.91 2.53 8.54
C ILE A 574 -23.28 2.42 9.22
N LEU A 575 -23.43 2.97 10.42
CA LEU A 575 -24.72 2.98 11.13
C LEU A 575 -25.79 3.71 10.32
N GLY A 576 -25.45 4.85 9.70
CA GLY A 576 -26.37 5.58 8.83
C GLY A 576 -26.84 4.77 7.61
N LEU A 577 -25.97 3.93 7.03
CA LEU A 577 -26.35 3.00 5.96
C LEU A 577 -27.30 1.91 6.48
N GLN A 578 -27.00 1.33 7.65
CA GLN A 578 -27.84 0.29 8.27
C GLN A 578 -29.22 0.83 8.63
N GLU A 579 -29.32 2.03 9.19
CA GLU A 579 -30.60 2.71 9.49
C GLU A 579 -31.45 2.92 8.24
N GLN A 580 -30.81 3.17 7.10
CA GLN A 580 -31.47 3.25 5.80
C GLN A 580 -31.79 1.88 5.17
N GLY A 581 -31.46 0.77 5.85
CA GLY A 581 -31.72 -0.59 5.41
C GLY A 581 -30.73 -1.14 4.37
N ALA A 582 -29.52 -0.56 4.27
CA ALA A 582 -28.47 -1.11 3.44
C ALA A 582 -27.91 -2.41 4.05
N PRO A 583 -27.84 -3.53 3.29
CA PRO A 583 -27.28 -4.78 3.75
C PRO A 583 -25.73 -4.75 3.76
N VAL A 584 -25.16 -3.91 4.63
CA VAL A 584 -23.70 -3.92 4.91
C VAL A 584 -23.35 -5.23 5.61
N GLY A 585 -22.37 -5.94 5.08
CA GLY A 585 -21.94 -7.25 5.61
C GLY A 585 -20.48 -7.31 6.05
N GLY A 586 -19.68 -6.28 5.77
CA GLY A 586 -18.27 -6.21 6.16
C GLY A 586 -17.69 -4.80 6.14
N ILE A 587 -16.58 -4.62 6.84
CA ILE A 587 -15.85 -3.35 6.96
C ILE A 587 -14.49 -3.51 6.30
N GLY A 588 -14.22 -2.72 5.25
CA GLY A 588 -12.93 -2.65 4.57
C GLY A 588 -12.12 -1.48 5.10
N VAL A 589 -10.93 -1.79 5.61
CA VAL A 589 -9.91 -0.82 6.00
C VAL A 589 -8.79 -0.95 4.97
N GLN A 590 -8.54 0.07 4.15
CA GLN A 590 -7.58 -0.05 3.06
C GLN A 590 -6.20 -0.44 3.58
N GLY A 591 -5.62 0.25 4.58
CA GLY A 591 -4.32 -0.13 5.12
C GLY A 591 -3.13 0.55 4.44
N HIS A 592 -3.36 1.61 3.66
CA HIS A 592 -2.31 2.44 3.08
C HIS A 592 -1.65 3.29 4.17
N ILE A 593 -0.53 2.81 4.74
CA ILE A 593 0.06 3.43 5.93
C ILE A 593 1.57 3.65 5.77
N ASP A 594 2.08 4.77 6.28
CA ASP A 594 3.50 5.12 6.21
C ASP A 594 4.27 4.74 7.48
N TYR A 595 3.71 5.06 8.65
CA TYR A 595 4.40 4.94 9.94
C TYR A 595 3.56 4.14 10.93
N PRO A 596 3.26 2.86 10.67
CA PRO A 596 2.31 2.11 11.48
C PRO A 596 2.74 2.01 12.95
N VAL A 597 1.80 2.33 13.84
CA VAL A 597 1.93 2.18 15.29
C VAL A 597 0.84 1.25 15.79
N GLY A 598 1.28 0.10 16.31
CA GLY A 598 0.39 -1.00 16.67
C GLY A 598 -0.79 -0.62 17.55
N PRO A 599 -0.59 0.08 18.69
CA PRO A 599 -1.69 0.52 19.54
C PRO A 599 -2.68 1.49 18.91
N ILE A 600 -2.28 2.29 17.91
CA ILE A 600 -3.19 3.18 17.17
C ILE A 600 -4.09 2.34 16.25
N VAL A 601 -3.48 1.45 15.46
CA VAL A 601 -4.20 0.53 14.57
C VAL A 601 -5.15 -0.35 15.38
N CYS A 602 -4.69 -0.93 16.49
CA CYS A 602 -5.50 -1.75 17.39
C CYS A 602 -6.69 -0.96 17.95
N SER A 603 -6.49 0.28 18.38
CA SER A 603 -7.59 1.12 18.88
C SER A 603 -8.67 1.36 17.83
N ALA A 604 -8.27 1.57 16.56
CA ALA A 604 -9.21 1.69 15.46
C ALA A 604 -9.98 0.38 15.23
N LEU A 605 -9.29 -0.75 15.20
CA LEU A 605 -9.91 -2.08 15.02
C LEU A 605 -10.84 -2.45 16.17
N ASP A 606 -10.48 -2.12 17.42
CA ASP A 606 -11.32 -2.36 18.59
C ASP A 606 -12.63 -1.56 18.50
N LYS A 607 -12.55 -0.28 18.09
CA LYS A 607 -13.73 0.57 17.88
C LYS A 607 -14.62 0.04 16.75
N LEU A 608 -14.04 -0.25 15.58
CA LEU A 608 -14.78 -0.79 14.44
C LEU A 608 -15.40 -2.17 14.75
N GLY A 609 -14.68 -3.00 15.50
CA GLY A 609 -15.11 -4.34 15.91
C GLY A 609 -16.38 -4.33 16.77
N THR A 610 -16.71 -3.21 17.42
CA THR A 610 -17.95 -3.06 18.19
C THR A 610 -19.21 -3.17 17.34
N LEU A 611 -19.12 -2.96 16.02
CA LEU A 611 -20.23 -3.14 15.08
C LEU A 611 -20.56 -4.62 14.82
N GLY A 612 -19.67 -5.55 15.18
CA GLY A 612 -19.88 -6.99 15.00
C GLY A 612 -19.75 -7.49 13.56
N PHE A 613 -19.33 -6.63 12.63
CA PHE A 613 -19.02 -7.02 11.26
C PHE A 613 -17.58 -7.55 11.14
N PRO A 614 -17.32 -8.48 10.21
CA PRO A 614 -15.95 -8.87 9.87
C PRO A 614 -15.20 -7.67 9.29
N ILE A 615 -14.03 -7.39 9.85
CA ILE A 615 -13.10 -6.39 9.34
C ILE A 615 -12.13 -7.08 8.38
N TRP A 616 -11.87 -6.45 7.25
CA TRP A 616 -10.84 -6.83 6.31
C TRP A 616 -9.88 -5.69 6.11
N PHE A 617 -8.59 -5.99 6.20
CA PHE A 617 -7.60 -5.14 5.57
C PHE A 617 -7.62 -5.44 4.07
N THR A 618 -7.97 -4.46 3.26
CA THR A 618 -8.32 -4.67 1.84
C THR A 618 -7.21 -4.30 0.87
N GLU A 619 -6.27 -3.45 1.27
CA GLU A 619 -5.27 -2.81 0.40
C GLU A 619 -3.96 -2.50 1.17
N ILE A 620 -3.50 -3.37 2.09
CA ILE A 620 -2.30 -3.08 2.90
C ILE A 620 -1.09 -2.87 2.00
N ASP A 621 -0.45 -1.73 2.20
CA ASP A 621 0.92 -1.50 1.78
C ASP A 621 1.61 -0.52 2.75
N VAL A 622 2.93 -0.67 2.83
CA VAL A 622 3.79 0.22 3.62
C VAL A 622 4.93 0.71 2.74
N SER A 623 5.19 2.02 2.75
CA SER A 623 6.22 2.62 1.91
C SER A 623 7.38 3.13 2.75
N ALA A 624 8.59 2.69 2.43
CA ALA A 624 9.82 3.29 2.93
C ALA A 624 10.95 3.02 1.94
N VAL A 625 11.82 4.03 1.73
CA VAL A 625 12.99 3.90 0.84
C VAL A 625 13.93 2.83 1.37
N ASN A 626 14.16 2.79 2.69
CA ASN A 626 14.95 1.75 3.33
C ASN A 626 14.12 0.47 3.51
N GLU A 627 14.52 -0.61 2.84
CA GLU A 627 13.81 -1.88 2.86
C GLU A 627 13.69 -2.53 4.26
N ASN A 628 14.65 -2.27 5.18
CA ASN A 628 14.59 -2.78 6.55
C ASN A 628 13.50 -2.08 7.36
N VAL A 629 13.36 -0.77 7.15
CA VAL A 629 12.30 0.03 7.77
C VAL A 629 10.95 -0.44 7.25
N ARG A 630 10.84 -0.63 5.93
CA ARG A 630 9.66 -1.20 5.28
C ARG A 630 9.30 -2.59 5.82
N ALA A 631 10.31 -3.45 6.02
CA ALA A 631 10.11 -4.79 6.56
C ALA A 631 9.52 -4.76 7.97
N ASP A 632 10.03 -3.89 8.84
CA ASP A 632 9.53 -3.74 10.20
C ASP A 632 8.12 -3.13 10.22
N ASP A 633 7.82 -2.18 9.33
CA ASP A 633 6.50 -1.56 9.20
C ASP A 633 5.45 -2.55 8.69
N LEU A 634 5.82 -3.40 7.73
CA LEU A 634 4.96 -4.45 7.23
C LEU A 634 4.68 -5.49 8.33
N GLU A 635 5.72 -5.90 9.08
CA GLU A 635 5.54 -6.89 10.14
C GLU A 635 4.57 -6.42 11.22
N ILE A 636 4.66 -5.15 11.66
CA ILE A 636 3.71 -4.64 12.66
C ILE A 636 2.29 -4.65 12.12
N MET A 637 2.06 -4.16 10.89
CA MET A 637 0.72 -4.16 10.30
C MET A 637 0.13 -5.56 10.18
N LEU A 638 0.92 -6.50 9.64
CA LEU A 638 0.47 -7.88 9.47
C LEU A 638 0.20 -8.56 10.82
N ARG A 639 1.02 -8.33 11.84
CA ARG A 639 0.80 -8.90 13.18
C ARG A 639 -0.40 -8.28 13.89
N GLU A 640 -0.63 -6.98 13.77
CA GLU A 640 -1.83 -6.33 14.35
C GLU A 640 -3.10 -6.89 13.72
N ALA A 641 -3.16 -6.89 12.38
CA ALA A 641 -4.28 -7.43 11.63
C ALA A 641 -4.52 -8.91 11.95
N TYR A 642 -3.48 -9.74 11.93
CA TYR A 642 -3.61 -11.17 12.17
C TYR A 642 -4.00 -11.48 13.62
N ALA A 643 -3.53 -10.72 14.60
CA ALA A 643 -3.83 -10.98 16.01
C ALA A 643 -5.24 -10.52 16.44
N HIS A 644 -5.86 -9.59 15.71
CA HIS A 644 -7.13 -8.97 16.12
C HIS A 644 -8.35 -9.86 15.82
N PRO A 645 -9.25 -10.13 16.80
CA PRO A 645 -10.35 -11.08 16.64
C PRO A 645 -11.43 -10.69 15.63
N ALA A 646 -11.65 -9.38 15.41
CA ALA A 646 -12.62 -8.92 14.42
C ALA A 646 -12.09 -8.95 12.98
N VAL A 647 -10.77 -9.11 12.78
CA VAL A 647 -10.18 -9.18 11.44
C VAL A 647 -10.33 -10.59 10.90
N GLU A 648 -10.92 -10.72 9.71
CA GLU A 648 -11.18 -12.02 9.07
C GLU A 648 -10.46 -12.17 7.72
N GLY A 649 -9.70 -11.17 7.28
CA GLY A 649 -8.83 -11.29 6.12
C GLY A 649 -7.87 -10.12 5.92
N ILE A 650 -6.77 -10.41 5.22
CA ILE A 650 -5.73 -9.44 4.87
C ILE A 650 -5.45 -9.53 3.37
N MET A 651 -5.46 -8.38 2.70
CA MET A 651 -5.10 -8.22 1.30
C MET A 651 -3.97 -7.21 1.20
N LEU A 652 -2.89 -7.56 0.51
CA LEU A 652 -1.84 -6.60 0.14
C LEU A 652 -2.23 -5.84 -1.14
N TRP A 653 -1.90 -4.56 -1.25
CA TRP A 653 -2.14 -3.79 -2.48
C TRP A 653 -1.00 -3.93 -3.50
N GLY A 654 -0.69 -5.20 -3.80
CA GLY A 654 0.43 -5.59 -4.65
C GLY A 654 1.67 -5.93 -3.83
N PHE A 655 2.70 -6.44 -4.52
CA PHE A 655 3.95 -6.87 -3.89
C PHE A 655 5.17 -6.83 -4.84
N TRP A 656 4.97 -6.49 -6.10
CA TRP A 656 6.00 -6.54 -7.14
C TRP A 656 6.33 -5.13 -7.64
N GLU A 657 7.62 -4.76 -7.62
CA GLU A 657 8.06 -3.44 -8.07
C GLU A 657 7.63 -3.17 -9.53
N LEU A 658 7.23 -1.93 -9.81
CA LEU A 658 6.61 -1.49 -11.08
C LEU A 658 5.18 -1.95 -11.34
N PHE A 659 4.60 -2.87 -10.54
CA PHE A 659 3.16 -3.22 -10.61
C PHE A 659 2.34 -2.63 -9.46
N MET A 660 2.97 -1.84 -8.60
CA MET A 660 2.33 -1.19 -7.45
C MET A 660 2.05 0.28 -7.72
N SER A 661 0.95 0.79 -7.17
CA SER A 661 0.59 2.21 -7.22
C SER A 661 1.48 3.09 -6.34
N ARG A 662 2.04 2.52 -5.26
CA ARG A 662 2.93 3.22 -4.33
C ARG A 662 4.38 2.80 -4.55
N ALA A 663 5.26 3.80 -4.67
CA ALA A 663 6.69 3.57 -4.73
C ALA A 663 7.20 2.94 -3.43
N ASN A 664 8.28 2.16 -3.52
CA ASN A 664 8.97 1.59 -2.36
C ASN A 664 8.03 0.81 -1.42
N ALA A 665 7.03 0.10 -1.95
CA ALA A 665 6.10 -0.71 -1.16
C ALA A 665 6.16 -2.22 -1.47
N TYR A 666 7.08 -2.63 -2.36
CA TYR A 666 7.18 -3.99 -2.87
C TYR A 666 7.89 -4.96 -1.92
N LEU A 667 7.59 -6.24 -2.09
CA LEU A 667 8.25 -7.38 -1.46
C LEU A 667 9.29 -8.01 -2.39
N VAL A 668 9.04 -7.91 -3.69
CA VAL A 668 9.86 -8.44 -4.78
C VAL A 668 10.21 -7.30 -5.71
N ASP A 669 11.50 -7.14 -6.00
CA ASP A 669 11.96 -6.12 -6.95
C ASP A 669 11.51 -6.43 -8.39
N ALA A 670 11.77 -5.51 -9.32
CA ALA A 670 11.23 -5.60 -10.68
C ALA A 670 11.71 -6.86 -11.40
N GLU A 671 12.90 -7.37 -11.03
CA GLU A 671 13.57 -8.51 -11.65
C GLU A 671 13.39 -9.82 -10.87
N GLY A 672 12.56 -9.84 -9.83
CA GLY A 672 12.17 -11.06 -9.12
C GLY A 672 12.96 -11.37 -7.83
N ASN A 673 13.81 -10.47 -7.35
CA ASN A 673 14.54 -10.70 -6.10
C ASN A 673 13.69 -10.30 -4.89
N ILE A 674 13.68 -11.16 -3.86
CA ILE A 674 12.95 -10.92 -2.62
C ILE A 674 13.77 -10.02 -1.70
N ASN A 675 13.21 -8.86 -1.36
CA ASN A 675 13.85 -7.87 -0.49
C ASN A 675 13.60 -8.17 1.01
N GLU A 676 14.11 -7.34 1.91
CA GLU A 676 13.94 -7.57 3.36
C GLU A 676 12.47 -7.61 3.82
N ALA A 677 11.58 -6.82 3.21
CA ALA A 677 10.14 -6.86 3.52
C ALA A 677 9.50 -8.16 3.03
N GLY A 678 9.89 -8.65 1.86
CA GLY A 678 9.46 -9.94 1.33
C GLY A 678 9.94 -11.12 2.18
N LYS A 679 11.19 -11.08 2.65
CA LYS A 679 11.72 -12.10 3.59
C LYS A 679 10.92 -12.11 4.89
N ARG A 680 10.66 -10.93 5.47
CA ARG A 680 9.87 -10.80 6.70
C ARG A 680 8.44 -11.31 6.54
N TYR A 681 7.81 -11.04 5.40
CA TYR A 681 6.50 -11.58 5.06
C TYR A 681 6.50 -13.12 5.00
N LEU A 682 7.49 -13.72 4.31
CA LEU A 682 7.61 -15.17 4.20
C LEU A 682 7.89 -15.83 5.56
N ASP A 683 8.70 -15.19 6.41
CA ASP A 683 8.98 -15.66 7.77
C ASP A 683 7.70 -15.68 8.63
N LEU A 684 6.86 -14.63 8.55
CA LEU A 684 5.56 -14.61 9.23
C LEU A 684 4.64 -15.74 8.76
N LYS A 685 4.61 -16.01 7.45
CA LYS A 685 3.85 -17.13 6.92
C LYS A 685 4.30 -18.48 7.47
N GLN A 686 5.60 -18.67 7.64
CA GLN A 686 6.14 -19.88 8.29
C GLN A 686 5.83 -19.89 9.79
N GLU A 687 5.94 -18.74 10.49
CA GLU A 687 5.57 -18.60 11.90
C GLU A 687 4.09 -18.96 12.14
N TRP A 688 3.23 -18.65 11.18
CA TRP A 688 1.79 -18.93 11.22
C TRP A 688 1.41 -20.31 10.65
N LEU A 689 2.34 -21.25 10.66
CA LEU A 689 2.07 -22.67 10.45
C LEU A 689 2.32 -23.46 11.73
N SER A 690 1.44 -24.43 12.00
CA SER A 690 1.56 -25.28 13.18
C SER A 690 2.29 -26.59 12.88
N HIS A 691 3.26 -26.88 13.72
CA HIS A 691 4.00 -28.14 13.72
C HIS A 691 4.01 -28.67 15.15
N SER A 692 3.69 -29.96 15.31
CA SER A 692 3.69 -30.61 16.61
C SER A 692 4.15 -32.05 16.46
N HIS A 693 4.78 -32.60 17.50
CA HIS A 693 5.17 -34.00 17.52
C HIS A 693 5.26 -34.50 18.95
N GLY A 694 5.13 -35.80 19.13
CA GLY A 694 5.23 -36.43 20.43
C GLY A 694 4.85 -37.90 20.35
N HIS A 695 4.35 -38.44 21.45
CA HIS A 695 3.95 -39.83 21.53
C HIS A 695 2.48 -39.92 21.94
N ILE A 696 1.81 -40.98 21.48
CA ILE A 696 0.45 -41.31 21.91
C ILE A 696 0.47 -41.63 23.41
N ASP A 697 -0.43 -40.97 24.16
CA ASP A 697 -0.56 -41.15 25.60
C ASP A 697 -1.28 -42.46 25.98
N ASP A 698 -1.41 -42.71 27.28
CA ASP A 698 -2.03 -43.92 27.84
C ASP A 698 -3.54 -44.05 27.54
N LYS A 699 -4.16 -42.97 27.06
CA LYS A 699 -5.56 -42.92 26.62
C LYS A 699 -5.70 -43.08 25.11
N GLY A 700 -4.61 -43.27 24.39
CA GLY A 700 -4.64 -43.33 22.92
C GLY A 700 -4.80 -41.96 22.28
N GLU A 701 -4.38 -40.88 22.96
CA GLU A 701 -4.56 -39.50 22.50
C GLU A 701 -3.23 -38.80 22.20
N PHE A 702 -3.27 -37.81 21.31
CA PHE A 702 -2.21 -36.81 21.15
C PHE A 702 -2.83 -35.42 21.08
N LYS A 703 -2.37 -34.52 21.97
CA LYS A 703 -2.94 -33.18 22.14
C LYS A 703 -1.97 -32.11 21.70
N PHE A 704 -2.48 -31.11 20.97
CA PHE A 704 -1.70 -29.94 20.59
C PHE A 704 -2.63 -28.74 20.35
N ARG A 705 -2.04 -27.54 20.24
CA ARG A 705 -2.76 -26.32 19.85
C ARG A 705 -2.27 -25.85 18.48
N GLY A 706 -3.17 -25.70 17.52
CA GLY A 706 -2.82 -25.44 16.13
C GLY A 706 -3.67 -24.35 15.48
N PHE A 707 -3.08 -23.65 14.49
CA PHE A 707 -3.80 -22.68 13.65
C PHE A 707 -4.91 -23.34 12.84
N HIS A 708 -5.95 -22.60 12.49
CA HIS A 708 -7.00 -23.12 11.62
C HIS A 708 -6.46 -23.48 10.23
N GLY A 709 -6.90 -24.61 9.69
CA GLY A 709 -6.53 -25.08 8.36
C GLY A 709 -6.35 -26.60 8.26
N THR A 710 -5.67 -27.03 7.19
CA THR A 710 -5.50 -28.45 6.87
C THR A 710 -4.17 -28.97 7.39
N TYR A 711 -4.20 -30.17 7.96
CA TYR A 711 -3.07 -30.86 8.56
C TYR A 711 -2.86 -32.23 7.96
N SER A 712 -1.62 -32.70 8.02
CA SER A 712 -1.25 -34.10 7.86
C SER A 712 -0.71 -34.62 9.20
N VAL A 713 -1.16 -35.81 9.60
CA VAL A 713 -0.61 -36.57 10.72
C VAL A 713 0.10 -37.80 10.18
N GLU A 714 1.35 -38.01 10.61
CA GLU A 714 2.13 -39.21 10.38
C GLU A 714 2.26 -39.99 11.69
N VAL A 715 1.89 -41.27 11.67
CA VAL A 715 2.08 -42.21 12.79
C VAL A 715 3.21 -43.16 12.42
N ILE A 716 4.29 -43.14 13.20
CA ILE A 716 5.53 -43.86 12.92
C ILE A 716 5.67 -45.00 13.94
N SER A 717 5.46 -46.23 13.47
CA SER A 717 5.69 -47.46 14.23
C SER A 717 6.96 -48.18 13.75
N LEU A 718 7.41 -49.21 14.47
CA LEU A 718 8.60 -50.00 14.11
C LEU A 718 8.49 -50.68 12.73
N SER A 719 7.27 -50.94 12.23
CA SER A 719 7.03 -51.69 10.99
C SER A 719 6.28 -50.93 9.90
N LYS A 720 5.63 -49.80 10.22
CA LYS A 720 4.76 -49.06 9.29
C LYS A 720 4.74 -47.56 9.58
N LYS A 721 4.60 -46.77 8.50
CA LYS A 721 4.30 -45.33 8.54
C LYS A 721 2.89 -45.14 7.94
N LEU A 722 1.97 -44.58 8.73
CA LEU A 722 0.63 -44.21 8.27
C LEU A 722 0.54 -42.68 8.18
N SER A 723 -0.16 -42.17 7.16
CA SER A 723 -0.38 -40.74 6.94
C SER A 723 -1.85 -40.47 6.63
N GLN A 724 -2.47 -39.53 7.35
CA GLN A 724 -3.86 -39.09 7.15
C GLN A 724 -3.93 -37.56 7.18
N THR A 725 -4.91 -36.98 6.48
CA THR A 725 -5.21 -35.54 6.54
C THR A 725 -6.47 -35.23 7.35
N PHE A 726 -6.49 -34.10 8.03
CA PHE A 726 -7.65 -33.58 8.75
C PHE A 726 -7.70 -32.05 8.73
N VAL A 727 -8.82 -31.46 9.12
CA VAL A 727 -9.02 -30.00 9.15
C VAL A 727 -9.27 -29.56 10.59
N VAL A 728 -8.65 -28.45 10.97
CA VAL A 728 -8.88 -27.72 12.23
C VAL A 728 -9.66 -26.47 11.85
N GLU A 729 -10.93 -26.41 12.24
CA GLU A 729 -11.81 -25.27 12.01
C GLU A 729 -11.80 -24.32 13.23
N LYS A 730 -12.37 -23.13 13.06
CA LYS A 730 -12.58 -22.18 14.16
C LYS A 730 -13.78 -22.66 15.01
N GLY A 731 -13.66 -22.68 16.34
CA GLY A 731 -14.78 -23.05 17.21
C GLY A 731 -14.52 -22.78 18.70
N ASP A 732 -15.54 -22.94 19.53
CA ASP A 732 -15.50 -22.60 20.96
C ASP A 732 -15.03 -23.75 21.87
N SER A 733 -14.81 -24.94 21.32
CA SER A 733 -14.45 -26.15 22.07
C SER A 733 -13.29 -26.90 21.40
N PRO A 734 -12.50 -27.69 22.16
CA PRO A 734 -11.43 -28.50 21.58
C PRO A 734 -11.94 -29.38 20.44
N ILE A 735 -11.18 -29.44 19.34
CA ILE A 735 -11.53 -30.27 18.18
C ILE A 735 -11.04 -31.68 18.43
N GLU A 736 -11.95 -32.65 18.39
CA GLU A 736 -11.62 -34.06 18.46
C GLU A 736 -11.58 -34.66 17.05
N VAL A 737 -10.45 -35.29 16.69
CA VAL A 737 -10.27 -35.94 15.39
C VAL A 737 -9.93 -37.41 15.60
N THR A 738 -10.70 -38.30 14.99
CA THR A 738 -10.42 -39.74 15.03
C THR A 738 -9.49 -40.13 13.89
N ILE A 739 -8.36 -40.77 14.23
CA ILE A 739 -7.37 -41.32 13.30
C ILE A 739 -7.47 -42.84 13.36
N ASN A 740 -7.93 -43.45 12.27
CA ASN A 740 -8.06 -44.90 12.16
C ASN A 740 -6.74 -45.50 11.65
N LEU A 741 -6.17 -46.42 12.42
CA LEU A 741 -4.88 -47.05 12.14
C LEU A 741 -4.99 -48.40 11.43
#